data_AF-A0A317QKG7-F1
#
_entry.id   AF-A0A317QKG7-F1
#
_cell.length_a   1.000
_cell.length_b   1.000
_cell.length_c   1.000
_cell.angle_alpha   90.00
_cell.angle_beta   90.00
_cell.angle_gamma   90.00
#
_symmetry.space_group_name_H-M   'P 1'
#
loop_
_entity.id
_entity.type
_entity.pdbx_description
1 polymer ?
#
loop_
_entity_poly.entity_id
_entity_poly.type
_entity_poly.pdbx_seq_one_letter_code
_entity_poly.pdbx_strand_id
1 'polypeptide(L)'
;MQFDILGPLQVLDGERPLVLGRPKQRAVLAILLLDAGRVVSLDRLVEELWGPQSPPQALASVQAYVSHLRRLLEPQCAPGTPATVVVNQAPGYRIVLGPGDLDAARFEALAQTGHDLLQRGEAPRAAETLEAALGLWRGPVLADFADAPFVHAERTRLEDLRLTALEDRLSADLRTGRHARIVAELERLTGEHPFRERLQGLRMAALYRCGRQAEALQSYQQFRVQLREELGLDPGQALRDLERDVLCQAPHLDWTVAADHGPGPAPAAAPAPPDATVVPGRAPAVPDGPVGRDAQLRVVDEALAGTASGRGRLVLVAGEPGIGKTRLAEEAARRARASGVTVAWGRSDQDAGAPPFWPWTQVLRDLLGDATGRPPATGPDTATDTHTDTHTVTDTAELARILPELADGGPRAVAPVVDPEASRFRLCQAATATLLRLTRGRRLLVVLDDLQWADVASHRLLAHLATTLADAPVVVLVTYRDRDLDGGQPLADTLAELARVAPVDRLELTGLEVADVARVMASHVGTDPDDELARLVSDRTGGNPFFVIEVLRLLGTSGWPQRTTSEAASVVAQQVPAGVRDVLRRRLSRLPDQTRTVLLVAAVTGQEFDLDVVRAVTGVDDDDALAAVELTVSAGLVAEDPAVVGRFRFAHALIREAIYGEISRARRARLHARVGQALLDHRGEGVDHVLQLAQHWWLAAPVVGAEQAIPHVVAAAELCLDTFAHEEAERQLRRSLDLLATATPTSGRSASELAVQLRLGTLLVQLHGSGCEHAWACFSRARELAEELGDGSALLAACRSLYEVAFARADHSAAAALAEVMLDIARSRNDPAALVVSHLALGRTLWSQGRLAAARDHLEQGLQVAAPVDGREHLPPRIVLQLQLAAVLTSLDEPDTGIELLAAAVRDSRRGTPFAQALTLTGAALVSAMRRDPPAARAWATETLELVEHWNLPWPAGYAAVVLSWAQAVEGDPATAIPALRGHLARTEAGGTQHLVGWGLGLLAEAHLCNHEPLEALRLLDDALARVARTGELSYESELHRLRALSLVALTPPRPEQARDALRRAVAVAREQGSVMLLRRALETCAAVVPRGHSGSCDHPGPRP
;
A
#
# COMPACT_ATOMS: atom_id res chain seq x y z
N MET A 1 -31.56 -44.90 -46.04
CA MET A 1 -30.14 -44.64 -46.38
C MET A 1 -29.50 -43.98 -45.16
N GLN A 2 -28.25 -44.30 -44.86
CA GLN A 2 -27.53 -43.70 -43.74
C GLN A 2 -26.41 -42.79 -44.26
N PHE A 3 -26.30 -41.60 -43.70
CA PHE A 3 -25.31 -40.59 -44.00
C PHE A 3 -24.38 -40.46 -42.79
N ASP A 4 -23.11 -40.61 -43.07
CA ASP A 4 -22.08 -40.84 -42.08
C ASP A 4 -21.01 -39.75 -42.22
N ILE A 5 -21.01 -38.79 -41.29
CA ILE A 5 -20.12 -37.61 -41.29
C ILE A 5 -19.18 -37.55 -40.08
N LEU A 6 -19.38 -38.37 -39.05
CA LEU A 6 -18.50 -38.50 -37.88
C LEU A 6 -17.25 -39.33 -38.21
N GLY A 7 -16.52 -38.92 -39.24
CA GLY A 7 -15.42 -39.63 -39.89
C GLY A 7 -15.32 -39.22 -41.37
N PRO A 8 -14.64 -40.01 -42.22
CA PRO A 8 -14.71 -39.85 -43.67
C PRO A 8 -16.17 -39.89 -44.17
N LEU A 9 -16.52 -39.06 -45.16
CA LEU A 9 -17.88 -38.99 -45.69
C LEU A 9 -18.26 -40.32 -46.33
N GLN A 10 -19.25 -40.99 -45.73
CA GLN A 10 -19.80 -42.26 -46.20
C GLN A 10 -21.32 -42.15 -46.36
N VAL A 11 -21.86 -42.81 -47.37
CA VAL A 11 -23.31 -42.99 -47.52
C VAL A 11 -23.58 -44.46 -47.74
N LEU A 12 -24.46 -45.03 -46.92
CA LEU A 12 -24.84 -46.44 -46.93
C LEU A 12 -26.28 -46.58 -47.43
N ASP A 13 -26.48 -47.49 -48.38
CA ASP A 13 -27.79 -48.02 -48.73
C ASP A 13 -27.94 -49.42 -48.13
N GLY A 14 -28.65 -49.50 -47.00
CA GLY A 14 -28.58 -50.66 -46.11
C GLY A 14 -27.16 -50.80 -45.54
N GLU A 15 -26.46 -51.88 -45.87
CA GLU A 15 -25.06 -52.12 -45.48
C GLU A 15 -24.05 -51.79 -46.60
N ARG A 16 -24.52 -51.35 -47.79
CA ARG A 16 -23.64 -51.14 -48.95
C ARG A 16 -23.18 -49.69 -49.07
N PRO A 17 -21.85 -49.41 -49.10
CA PRO A 17 -21.35 -48.06 -49.33
C PRO A 17 -21.51 -47.61 -50.79
N LEU A 18 -21.99 -46.37 -50.98
CA LEU A 18 -22.14 -45.74 -52.29
C LEU A 18 -20.85 -45.02 -52.73
N VAL A 19 -20.50 -45.13 -54.03
CA VAL A 19 -19.36 -44.43 -54.62
C VAL A 19 -19.79 -43.02 -55.07
N LEU A 20 -19.49 -42.02 -54.26
CA LEU A 20 -19.99 -40.64 -54.40
C LEU A 20 -19.29 -39.79 -55.48
N GLY A 21 -18.27 -40.32 -56.16
CA GLY A 21 -17.60 -39.67 -57.29
C GLY A 21 -16.51 -38.67 -56.91
N ARG A 22 -16.33 -37.63 -57.74
CA ARG A 22 -15.19 -36.68 -57.68
C ARG A 22 -15.23 -35.80 -56.41
N PRO A 23 -14.08 -35.26 -55.95
CA PRO A 23 -13.99 -34.48 -54.72
C PRO A 23 -14.99 -33.32 -54.59
N LYS A 24 -15.17 -32.49 -55.63
CA LYS A 24 -16.13 -31.37 -55.62
C LYS A 24 -17.59 -31.82 -55.55
N GLN A 25 -17.94 -32.98 -56.11
CA GLN A 25 -19.28 -33.55 -55.98
C GLN A 25 -19.53 -34.04 -54.55
N ARG A 26 -18.54 -34.71 -53.94
CA ARG A 26 -18.61 -35.12 -52.53
C ARG A 26 -18.70 -33.91 -51.59
N ALA A 27 -18.00 -32.82 -51.89
CA ALA A 27 -18.06 -31.56 -51.12
C ALA A 27 -19.45 -30.91 -51.16
N VAL A 28 -20.14 -30.91 -52.31
CA VAL A 28 -21.55 -30.43 -52.37
C VAL A 28 -22.44 -31.21 -51.40
N LEU A 29 -22.32 -32.54 -51.37
CA LEU A 29 -23.10 -33.36 -50.46
C LEU A 29 -22.73 -33.08 -49.00
N ALA A 30 -21.44 -32.92 -48.70
CA ALA A 30 -20.96 -32.58 -47.36
C ALA A 30 -21.55 -31.25 -46.87
N ILE A 31 -21.50 -30.18 -47.68
CA ILE A 31 -22.09 -28.87 -47.33
C ILE A 31 -23.59 -29.01 -47.06
N LEU A 32 -24.32 -29.76 -47.90
CA LEU A 32 -25.75 -29.98 -47.69
C LEU A 32 -26.04 -30.78 -46.40
N LEU A 33 -25.20 -31.75 -46.04
CA LEU A 33 -25.36 -32.55 -44.82
C LEU A 33 -25.06 -31.75 -43.54
N LEU A 34 -24.10 -30.82 -43.57
CA LEU A 34 -23.84 -29.91 -42.44
C LEU A 34 -24.99 -28.92 -42.23
N ASP A 35 -25.66 -28.52 -43.31
CA ASP A 35 -26.88 -27.70 -43.29
C ASP A 35 -28.16 -28.55 -43.45
N ALA A 36 -28.17 -29.80 -42.94
CA ALA A 36 -29.29 -30.73 -43.12
C ALA A 36 -30.64 -30.10 -42.70
N GLY A 37 -31.64 -30.22 -43.58
CA GLY A 37 -32.96 -29.61 -43.38
C GLY A 37 -33.07 -28.11 -43.69
N ARG A 38 -31.95 -27.41 -43.96
CA ARG A 38 -31.92 -25.99 -44.37
C ARG A 38 -31.64 -25.84 -45.87
N VAL A 39 -32.02 -24.70 -46.43
CA VAL A 39 -31.74 -24.37 -47.83
C VAL A 39 -30.36 -23.72 -47.91
N VAL A 40 -29.46 -24.30 -48.71
CA VAL A 40 -28.16 -23.73 -49.05
C VAL A 40 -28.25 -23.07 -50.43
N SER A 41 -27.97 -21.76 -50.51
CA SER A 41 -28.04 -21.02 -51.77
C SER A 41 -27.00 -21.49 -52.78
N LEU A 42 -27.28 -21.30 -54.07
CA LEU A 42 -26.31 -21.59 -55.13
C LEU A 42 -25.02 -20.78 -54.97
N ASP A 43 -25.13 -19.50 -54.60
CA ASP A 43 -23.97 -18.63 -54.40
C ASP A 43 -23.09 -19.11 -53.23
N ARG A 44 -23.70 -19.57 -52.12
CA ARG A 44 -22.97 -20.16 -50.99
C ARG A 44 -22.27 -21.46 -51.40
N LEU A 45 -22.95 -22.33 -52.16
CA LEU A 45 -22.31 -23.54 -52.68
C LEU A 45 -21.11 -23.22 -53.59
N VAL A 46 -21.20 -22.17 -54.40
CA VAL A 46 -20.08 -21.73 -55.25
C VAL A 46 -18.93 -21.18 -54.41
N GLU A 47 -19.24 -20.31 -53.44
CA GLU A 47 -18.24 -19.71 -52.56
C GLU A 47 -17.48 -20.77 -51.74
N GLU A 48 -18.19 -21.71 -51.11
CA GLU A 48 -17.57 -22.75 -50.27
C GLU A 48 -16.76 -23.76 -51.10
N LEU A 49 -17.12 -23.97 -52.37
CA LEU A 49 -16.40 -24.89 -53.23
C LEU A 49 -15.16 -24.25 -53.86
N TRP A 50 -15.20 -22.99 -54.28
CA TRP A 50 -14.10 -22.40 -55.07
C TRP A 50 -13.54 -21.10 -54.51
N GLY A 51 -14.25 -20.42 -53.61
CA GLY A 51 -13.92 -19.10 -53.07
C GLY A 51 -13.54 -18.11 -54.18
N PRO A 52 -12.47 -17.31 -54.01
CA PRO A 52 -12.05 -16.32 -54.99
C PRO A 52 -11.56 -16.90 -56.33
N GLN A 53 -11.39 -18.23 -56.43
CA GLN A 53 -10.94 -18.94 -57.65
C GLN A 53 -12.11 -19.59 -58.43
N SER A 54 -13.31 -19.05 -58.28
CA SER A 54 -14.52 -19.59 -58.94
C SER A 54 -14.41 -19.54 -60.48
N PRO A 55 -14.64 -20.68 -61.18
CA PRO A 55 -14.62 -20.71 -62.63
C PRO A 55 -15.86 -20.00 -63.23
N PRO A 56 -15.78 -19.46 -64.46
CA PRO A 56 -16.90 -18.76 -65.11
C PRO A 56 -18.20 -19.58 -65.21
N GLN A 57 -18.12 -20.91 -65.13
CA GLN A 57 -19.26 -21.84 -65.20
C GLN A 57 -19.53 -22.56 -63.86
N ALA A 58 -19.18 -21.96 -62.72
CA ALA A 58 -19.35 -22.57 -61.40
C ALA A 58 -20.80 -22.98 -61.09
N LEU A 59 -21.78 -22.12 -61.39
CA LEU A 59 -23.20 -22.41 -61.19
C LEU A 59 -23.67 -23.64 -61.97
N ALA A 60 -23.28 -23.76 -63.24
CA ALA A 60 -23.60 -24.92 -64.07
C ALA A 60 -22.92 -26.21 -63.54
N SER A 61 -21.72 -26.08 -62.97
CA SER A 61 -20.99 -27.19 -62.36
C SER A 61 -21.67 -27.71 -61.10
N VAL A 62 -22.18 -26.84 -60.23
CA VAL A 62 -22.97 -27.23 -59.04
C VAL A 62 -24.23 -27.99 -59.45
N GLN A 63 -24.96 -27.49 -60.46
CA GLN A 63 -26.16 -28.16 -60.97
C GLN A 63 -25.85 -29.56 -61.53
N ALA A 64 -24.73 -29.72 -62.23
CA ALA A 64 -24.27 -31.02 -62.71
C ALA A 64 -23.92 -31.97 -61.56
N TYR A 65 -23.22 -31.50 -60.53
CA TYR A 65 -22.91 -32.30 -59.33
C TYR A 65 -24.17 -32.75 -58.59
N VAL A 66 -25.16 -31.86 -58.41
CA VAL A 66 -26.45 -32.21 -57.79
C VAL A 66 -27.23 -33.22 -58.62
N SER A 67 -27.25 -33.08 -59.95
CA SER A 67 -27.88 -34.05 -60.85
C SER A 67 -27.23 -35.43 -60.73
N HIS A 68 -25.90 -35.50 -60.61
CA HIS A 68 -25.17 -36.75 -60.40
C HIS A 68 -25.45 -37.36 -59.03
N LEU A 69 -25.46 -36.56 -57.96
CA LEU A 69 -25.80 -37.01 -56.62
C LEU A 69 -27.22 -37.59 -56.55
N ARG A 70 -28.21 -36.94 -57.17
CA ARG A 70 -29.60 -37.46 -57.22
C ARG A 70 -29.69 -38.84 -57.87
N ARG A 71 -28.98 -39.08 -58.98
CA ARG A 71 -28.94 -40.41 -59.62
C ARG A 71 -28.30 -41.49 -58.75
N LEU A 72 -27.37 -41.12 -57.88
CA LEU A 72 -26.70 -42.04 -56.95
C LEU A 72 -27.54 -42.31 -55.70
N LEU A 73 -28.19 -41.29 -55.15
CA LEU A 73 -29.00 -41.39 -53.93
C LEU A 73 -30.42 -41.91 -54.20
N GLU A 74 -30.92 -41.80 -55.43
CA GLU A 74 -32.27 -42.22 -55.80
C GLU A 74 -32.27 -42.99 -57.14
N PRO A 75 -31.53 -44.12 -57.27
CA PRO A 75 -31.38 -44.84 -58.55
C PRO A 75 -32.69 -45.41 -59.10
N GLN A 76 -33.69 -45.59 -58.24
CA GLN A 76 -35.04 -46.08 -58.57
C GLN A 76 -35.98 -45.01 -59.14
N CYS A 77 -35.61 -43.72 -59.11
CA CYS A 77 -36.45 -42.64 -59.64
C CYS A 77 -36.33 -42.52 -61.17
N ALA A 78 -37.46 -42.58 -61.87
CA ALA A 78 -37.50 -42.42 -63.33
C ALA A 78 -37.10 -40.99 -63.75
N PRO A 79 -36.50 -40.79 -64.94
CA PRO A 79 -36.17 -39.46 -65.44
C PRO A 79 -37.42 -38.56 -65.48
N GLY A 80 -37.40 -37.43 -64.76
CA GLY A 80 -38.51 -36.47 -64.69
C GLY A 80 -39.36 -36.55 -63.42
N THR A 81 -39.14 -37.54 -62.53
CA THR A 81 -39.77 -37.57 -61.19
C THR A 81 -39.07 -36.57 -60.25
N PRO A 82 -39.79 -35.81 -59.40
CA PRO A 82 -39.16 -34.88 -58.46
C PRO A 82 -38.27 -35.65 -57.45
N ALA A 83 -37.03 -35.21 -57.30
CA ALA A 83 -36.10 -35.75 -56.29
C ALA A 83 -36.66 -35.53 -54.88
N THR A 84 -36.50 -36.51 -53.99
CA THR A 84 -37.00 -36.45 -52.61
C THR A 84 -35.89 -36.25 -51.59
N VAL A 85 -34.66 -36.71 -51.87
CA VAL A 85 -33.51 -36.58 -50.96
C VAL A 85 -32.83 -35.21 -51.10
N VAL A 86 -32.39 -34.81 -52.30
CA VAL A 86 -31.84 -33.46 -52.54
C VAL A 86 -32.86 -32.65 -53.33
N VAL A 87 -33.65 -31.81 -52.66
CA VAL A 87 -34.74 -31.04 -53.27
C VAL A 87 -34.27 -29.68 -53.76
N ASN A 88 -34.82 -29.19 -54.87
CA ASN A 88 -34.61 -27.82 -55.30
C ASN A 88 -35.59 -26.92 -54.53
N GLN A 89 -35.06 -25.94 -53.81
CA GLN A 89 -35.86 -24.98 -53.06
C GLN A 89 -35.14 -23.63 -53.14
N ALA A 90 -35.75 -22.67 -53.85
CA ALA A 90 -35.14 -21.36 -54.09
C ALA A 90 -34.71 -20.69 -52.77
N PRO A 91 -33.52 -20.06 -52.70
CA PRO A 91 -32.56 -19.80 -53.79
C PRO A 91 -31.51 -20.90 -54.05
N GLY A 92 -31.72 -22.16 -53.65
CA GLY A 92 -30.76 -23.24 -53.91
C GLY A 92 -31.27 -24.65 -53.65
N TYR A 93 -30.54 -25.41 -52.84
CA TYR A 93 -30.82 -26.84 -52.58
C TYR A 93 -30.95 -27.12 -51.09
N ARG A 94 -31.78 -28.12 -50.76
CA ARG A 94 -31.93 -28.65 -49.40
C ARG A 94 -31.82 -30.17 -49.44
N ILE A 95 -31.12 -30.76 -48.50
CA ILE A 95 -31.20 -32.21 -48.26
C ILE A 95 -32.29 -32.51 -47.22
N VAL A 96 -33.12 -33.50 -47.52
CA VAL A 96 -34.20 -33.98 -46.66
C VAL A 96 -33.83 -35.37 -46.18
N LEU A 97 -33.76 -35.54 -44.86
CA LEU A 97 -33.34 -36.75 -44.18
C LEU A 97 -34.43 -37.19 -43.19
N GLY A 98 -34.60 -38.51 -43.00
CA GLY A 98 -35.43 -39.08 -41.94
C GLY A 98 -34.76 -38.99 -40.55
N PRO A 99 -35.54 -39.16 -39.47
CA PRO A 99 -35.00 -39.15 -38.11
C PRO A 99 -34.01 -40.31 -37.94
N GLY A 100 -32.76 -39.98 -37.65
CA GLY A 100 -31.68 -40.96 -37.48
C GLY A 100 -30.94 -41.35 -38.77
N ASP A 101 -31.26 -40.76 -39.92
CA ASP A 101 -30.52 -41.04 -41.16
C ASP A 101 -29.12 -40.43 -41.15
N LEU A 102 -28.86 -39.41 -40.31
CA LEU A 102 -27.54 -38.78 -40.13
C LEU A 102 -26.92 -39.23 -38.79
N ASP A 103 -25.70 -39.75 -38.83
CA ASP A 103 -24.96 -40.20 -37.63
C ASP A 103 -24.72 -39.07 -36.61
N ALA A 104 -24.43 -37.85 -37.05
CA ALA A 104 -24.28 -36.68 -36.19
C ALA A 104 -25.57 -36.39 -35.38
N ALA A 105 -26.74 -36.44 -36.03
CA ALA A 105 -28.03 -36.24 -35.34
C ALA A 105 -28.33 -37.38 -34.35
N ARG A 106 -27.93 -38.62 -34.66
CA ARG A 106 -28.06 -39.76 -33.72
C ARG A 106 -27.14 -39.59 -32.52
N PHE A 107 -25.89 -39.16 -32.76
CA PHE A 107 -24.93 -38.88 -31.71
C PHE A 107 -25.45 -37.82 -30.75
N GLU A 108 -25.94 -36.69 -31.26
CA GLU A 108 -26.52 -35.61 -30.44
C GLU A 108 -27.67 -36.10 -29.56
N ALA A 109 -28.60 -36.87 -30.14
CA ALA A 109 -29.75 -37.40 -29.41
C ALA A 109 -29.33 -38.38 -28.29
N LEU A 110 -28.37 -39.27 -28.56
CA LEU A 110 -27.86 -40.22 -27.58
C LEU A 110 -27.02 -39.53 -26.50
N ALA A 111 -26.19 -38.55 -26.87
CA ALA A 111 -25.40 -37.75 -25.93
C ALA A 111 -26.31 -36.99 -24.95
N GLN A 112 -27.37 -36.34 -25.46
CA GLN A 112 -28.35 -35.66 -24.62
C GLN A 112 -29.10 -36.65 -23.71
N THR A 113 -29.53 -37.79 -24.25
CA THR A 113 -30.23 -38.82 -23.45
C THR A 113 -29.32 -39.35 -22.33
N GLY A 114 -28.05 -39.58 -22.63
CA GLY A 114 -27.05 -40.01 -21.66
C GLY A 114 -26.80 -38.98 -20.56
N HIS A 115 -26.71 -37.70 -20.92
CA HIS A 115 -26.61 -36.59 -19.98
C HIS A 115 -27.82 -36.55 -19.03
N ASP A 116 -29.04 -36.62 -19.58
CA ASP A 116 -30.27 -36.59 -18.79
C ASP A 116 -30.37 -37.77 -17.79
N LEU A 117 -29.94 -38.96 -18.21
CA LEU A 117 -29.86 -40.14 -17.33
C LEU A 117 -28.83 -39.93 -16.19
N LEU A 118 -27.69 -39.30 -16.48
CA LEU A 118 -26.67 -39.00 -15.48
C LEU A 118 -27.18 -38.00 -14.43
N GLN A 119 -27.92 -36.97 -14.85
CA GLN A 119 -28.52 -35.99 -13.93
C GLN A 119 -29.59 -36.59 -13.02
N ARG A 120 -30.32 -37.60 -13.50
CA ARG A 120 -31.32 -38.35 -12.71
C ARG A 120 -30.70 -39.40 -11.77
N GLY A 121 -29.38 -39.57 -11.78
CA GLY A 121 -28.67 -40.55 -10.94
C GLY A 121 -28.67 -41.97 -11.50
N GLU A 122 -29.17 -42.20 -12.73
CA GLU A 122 -29.18 -43.51 -13.39
C GLU A 122 -27.83 -43.83 -14.06
N ALA A 123 -26.74 -43.74 -13.28
CA ALA A 123 -25.37 -43.81 -13.79
C ALA A 123 -25.06 -45.05 -14.66
N PRO A 124 -25.52 -46.27 -14.36
CA PRO A 124 -25.29 -47.43 -15.24
C PRO A 124 -25.89 -47.26 -16.64
N ARG A 125 -27.13 -46.78 -16.74
CA ARG A 125 -27.82 -46.58 -18.03
C ARG A 125 -27.23 -45.39 -18.80
N ALA A 126 -26.79 -44.36 -18.08
CA ALA A 126 -26.08 -43.23 -18.66
C ALA A 126 -24.76 -43.69 -19.34
N ALA A 127 -23.97 -44.51 -18.64
CA ALA A 127 -22.72 -45.06 -19.17
C ALA A 127 -22.94 -45.86 -20.46
N GLU A 128 -23.93 -46.77 -20.48
CA GLU A 128 -24.28 -47.57 -21.68
C GLU A 128 -24.73 -46.70 -22.86
N THR A 129 -25.56 -45.68 -22.60
CA THR A 129 -26.09 -44.79 -23.64
C THR A 129 -24.99 -43.90 -24.24
N LEU A 130 -24.10 -43.38 -23.40
CA LEU A 130 -22.98 -42.54 -23.82
C LEU A 130 -21.91 -43.35 -24.55
N GLU A 131 -21.66 -44.60 -24.15
CA GLU A 131 -20.77 -45.52 -24.87
C GLU A 131 -21.31 -45.81 -26.28
N ALA A 132 -22.62 -46.04 -26.42
CA ALA A 132 -23.26 -46.18 -27.73
C ALA A 132 -23.18 -44.90 -28.59
N ALA A 133 -23.29 -43.71 -27.99
CA ALA A 133 -23.12 -42.44 -28.68
C ALA A 133 -21.70 -42.26 -29.22
N LEU A 134 -20.70 -42.46 -28.35
CA LEU A 134 -19.29 -42.32 -28.69
C LEU A 134 -18.84 -43.35 -29.74
N GLY A 135 -19.46 -44.53 -29.77
CA GLY A 135 -19.22 -45.58 -30.76
C GLY A 135 -19.62 -45.22 -32.21
N LEU A 136 -20.38 -44.14 -32.43
CA LEU A 136 -20.71 -43.65 -33.79
C LEU A 136 -19.53 -42.95 -34.47
N TRP A 137 -18.53 -42.51 -33.70
CA TRP A 137 -17.36 -41.79 -34.21
C TRP A 137 -16.32 -42.74 -34.81
N ARG A 138 -15.95 -42.49 -36.08
CA ARG A 138 -14.92 -43.25 -36.82
C ARG A 138 -13.63 -42.45 -37.08
N GLY A 139 -13.62 -41.17 -36.71
CA GLY A 139 -12.50 -40.25 -36.92
C GLY A 139 -12.93 -38.78 -36.84
N PRO A 140 -12.08 -37.84 -37.28
CA PRO A 140 -12.44 -36.43 -37.38
C PRO A 140 -13.64 -36.21 -38.30
N VAL A 141 -14.49 -35.23 -37.98
CA VAL A 141 -15.69 -34.92 -38.76
C VAL A 141 -15.29 -34.56 -40.19
N LEU A 142 -15.88 -35.28 -41.15
CA LEU A 142 -15.62 -35.14 -42.59
C LEU A 142 -14.11 -35.13 -42.90
N ALA A 143 -13.38 -36.17 -42.43
CA ALA A 143 -11.93 -36.25 -42.56
C ALA A 143 -11.40 -36.10 -44.00
N ASP A 144 -12.19 -36.47 -45.02
CA ASP A 144 -11.86 -36.26 -46.44
C ASP A 144 -11.75 -34.78 -46.85
N PHE A 145 -12.25 -33.88 -46.01
CA PHE A 145 -12.34 -32.45 -46.21
C PHE A 145 -11.66 -31.71 -45.05
N ALA A 146 -10.56 -32.27 -44.51
CA ALA A 146 -9.80 -31.71 -43.41
C ALA A 146 -9.46 -30.22 -43.61
N ASP A 147 -8.97 -29.87 -44.80
CA ASP A 147 -8.51 -28.52 -45.17
C ASP A 147 -9.60 -27.59 -45.72
N ALA A 148 -10.85 -28.05 -45.79
CA ALA A 148 -11.93 -27.29 -46.40
C ALA A 148 -12.59 -26.32 -45.40
N PRO A 149 -12.65 -25.00 -45.68
CA PRO A 149 -13.16 -24.00 -44.72
C PRO A 149 -14.58 -24.28 -44.21
N PHE A 150 -15.47 -24.79 -45.07
CA PHE A 150 -16.86 -25.06 -44.74
C PHE A 150 -17.06 -26.10 -43.62
N VAL A 151 -16.05 -26.91 -43.31
CA VAL A 151 -16.15 -27.97 -42.28
C VAL A 151 -15.73 -27.47 -40.90
N HIS A 152 -14.89 -26.44 -40.80
CA HIS A 152 -14.22 -26.08 -39.55
C HIS A 152 -15.19 -25.80 -38.39
N ALA A 153 -16.19 -24.95 -38.60
CA ALA A 153 -17.14 -24.56 -37.55
C ALA A 153 -17.91 -25.77 -36.99
N GLU A 154 -18.41 -26.62 -37.88
CA GLU A 154 -19.23 -27.77 -37.50
C GLU A 154 -18.39 -28.91 -36.92
N ARG A 155 -17.15 -29.07 -37.39
CA ARG A 155 -16.16 -29.98 -36.78
C ARG A 155 -15.90 -29.58 -35.34
N THR A 156 -15.55 -28.31 -35.09
CA THR A 156 -15.30 -27.81 -33.72
C THR A 156 -16.52 -28.04 -32.82
N ARG A 157 -17.73 -27.70 -33.28
CA ARG A 157 -18.97 -27.89 -32.52
C ARG A 157 -19.20 -29.36 -32.13
N LEU A 158 -19.08 -30.29 -33.08
CA LEU A 158 -19.31 -31.70 -32.84
C LEU A 158 -18.20 -32.34 -31.99
N GLU A 159 -16.94 -31.92 -32.17
CA GLU A 159 -15.82 -32.38 -31.35
C GLU A 159 -15.94 -31.91 -29.90
N ASP A 160 -16.38 -30.68 -29.66
CA ASP A 160 -16.69 -30.18 -28.31
C ASP A 160 -17.84 -30.95 -27.66
N LEU A 161 -18.88 -31.30 -28.42
CA LEU A 161 -19.97 -32.13 -27.93
C LEU A 161 -19.53 -33.56 -27.63
N ARG A 162 -18.61 -34.12 -28.43
CA ARG A 162 -17.96 -35.41 -28.18
C ARG A 162 -17.20 -35.41 -26.86
N LEU A 163 -16.43 -34.36 -26.60
CA LEU A 163 -15.69 -34.22 -25.35
C LEU A 163 -16.64 -34.14 -24.15
N THR A 164 -17.73 -33.40 -24.28
CA THR A 164 -18.77 -33.31 -23.23
C THR A 164 -19.41 -34.68 -22.96
N ALA A 165 -19.78 -35.43 -24.01
CA ALA A 165 -20.34 -36.78 -23.87
C ALA A 165 -19.34 -37.76 -23.23
N LEU A 166 -18.04 -37.58 -23.51
CA LEU A 166 -16.97 -38.37 -22.94
C LEU A 166 -16.79 -38.05 -21.43
N GLU A 167 -16.81 -36.77 -21.05
CA GLU A 167 -16.78 -36.33 -19.64
C GLU A 167 -17.98 -36.87 -18.85
N ASP A 168 -19.18 -36.86 -19.44
CA ASP A 168 -20.37 -37.42 -18.82
C ASP A 168 -20.25 -38.95 -18.63
N ARG A 169 -19.68 -39.66 -19.62
CA ARG A 169 -19.47 -41.12 -19.53
C ARG A 169 -18.49 -41.46 -18.40
N LEU A 170 -17.38 -40.71 -18.30
CA LEU A 170 -16.39 -40.86 -17.24
C LEU A 170 -16.96 -40.54 -15.85
N SER A 171 -17.82 -39.53 -15.75
CA SER A 171 -18.55 -39.22 -14.52
C SER A 171 -19.50 -40.37 -14.11
N ALA A 172 -20.20 -40.97 -15.07
CA ALA A 172 -21.05 -42.14 -14.86
C ALA A 172 -20.22 -43.37 -14.39
N ASP A 173 -19.08 -43.62 -15.01
CA ASP A 173 -18.14 -44.68 -14.63
C ASP A 173 -17.59 -44.48 -13.20
N LEU A 174 -17.26 -43.24 -12.83
CA LEU A 174 -16.79 -42.89 -11.49
C LEU A 174 -17.87 -43.11 -10.42
N ARG A 175 -19.13 -42.77 -10.71
CA ARG A 175 -20.29 -43.03 -9.84
C ARG A 175 -20.62 -44.51 -9.68
N THR A 176 -20.34 -45.33 -10.68
CA THR A 176 -20.56 -46.80 -10.63
C THR A 176 -19.37 -47.58 -10.06
N GLY A 177 -18.37 -46.89 -9.50
CA GLY A 177 -17.23 -47.55 -8.85
C GLY A 177 -16.15 -48.05 -9.80
N ARG A 178 -16.18 -47.68 -11.09
CA ARG A 178 -15.18 -48.10 -12.09
C ARG A 178 -13.94 -47.19 -12.12
N HIS A 179 -13.66 -46.47 -11.03
CA HIS A 179 -12.62 -45.44 -10.94
C HIS A 179 -11.23 -45.97 -11.34
N ALA A 180 -10.84 -47.19 -10.97
CA ALA A 180 -9.56 -47.77 -11.37
C ALA A 180 -9.42 -48.01 -12.89
N ARG A 181 -10.52 -48.32 -13.59
CA ARG A 181 -10.51 -48.59 -15.04
C ARG A 181 -10.34 -47.32 -15.87
N ILE A 182 -10.80 -46.17 -15.35
CA ILE A 182 -10.81 -44.91 -16.09
C ILE A 182 -9.56 -44.05 -15.87
N VAL A 183 -8.68 -44.36 -14.90
CA VAL A 183 -7.47 -43.55 -14.64
C VAL A 183 -6.56 -43.44 -15.87
N ALA A 184 -6.25 -44.56 -16.54
CA ALA A 184 -5.38 -44.53 -17.72
C ALA A 184 -6.01 -43.78 -18.91
N GLU A 185 -7.34 -43.85 -19.03
CA GLU A 185 -8.07 -43.10 -20.05
C GLU A 185 -8.07 -41.60 -19.75
N LEU A 186 -8.30 -41.24 -18.49
CA LEU A 186 -8.23 -39.86 -18.00
C LEU A 186 -6.82 -39.26 -18.14
N GLU A 187 -5.76 -40.02 -17.87
CA GLU A 187 -4.37 -39.59 -18.10
C GLU A 187 -4.14 -39.21 -19.57
N ARG A 188 -4.55 -40.07 -20.51
CA ARG A 188 -4.46 -39.79 -21.96
C ARG A 188 -5.26 -38.53 -22.34
N LEU A 189 -6.50 -38.43 -21.88
CA LEU A 189 -7.39 -37.30 -22.21
C LEU A 189 -6.93 -35.98 -21.61
N THR A 190 -6.39 -35.98 -20.39
CA THR A 190 -5.77 -34.79 -19.80
C THR A 190 -4.47 -34.39 -20.49
N GLY A 191 -3.79 -35.30 -21.19
CA GLY A 191 -2.67 -34.98 -22.07
C GLY A 191 -3.10 -34.36 -23.40
N GLU A 192 -4.20 -34.85 -23.99
CA GLU A 192 -4.75 -34.34 -25.26
C GLU A 192 -5.51 -33.01 -25.10
N HIS A 193 -6.15 -32.82 -23.94
CA HIS A 193 -6.94 -31.63 -23.62
C HIS A 193 -6.51 -31.04 -22.27
N PRO A 194 -5.28 -30.50 -22.17
CA PRO A 194 -4.68 -30.11 -20.90
C PRO A 194 -5.55 -29.13 -20.11
N PHE A 195 -6.21 -28.18 -20.78
CA PHE A 195 -7.00 -27.10 -20.18
C PHE A 195 -8.47 -27.41 -19.90
N ARG A 196 -8.94 -28.63 -20.14
CA ARG A 196 -10.31 -29.04 -19.80
C ARG A 196 -10.41 -29.38 -18.31
N GLU A 197 -10.75 -28.40 -17.47
CA GLU A 197 -10.78 -28.54 -16.01
C GLU A 197 -11.63 -29.72 -15.52
N ARG A 198 -12.74 -30.02 -16.21
CA ARG A 198 -13.64 -31.11 -15.83
C ARG A 198 -12.97 -32.48 -15.94
N LEU A 199 -12.13 -32.71 -16.95
CA LEU A 199 -11.32 -33.93 -17.07
C LEU A 199 -10.27 -34.02 -15.95
N GLN A 200 -9.66 -32.90 -15.57
CA GLN A 200 -8.72 -32.83 -14.45
C GLN A 200 -9.41 -33.19 -13.13
N GLY A 201 -10.62 -32.66 -12.89
CA GLY A 201 -11.41 -33.00 -11.71
C GLY A 201 -11.81 -34.47 -11.66
N LEU A 202 -12.21 -35.06 -12.78
CA LEU A 202 -12.50 -36.50 -12.87
C LEU A 202 -11.25 -37.35 -12.59
N ARG A 203 -10.08 -36.94 -13.08
CA ARG A 203 -8.79 -37.61 -12.81
C ARG A 203 -8.42 -37.53 -11.33
N MET A 204 -8.54 -36.35 -10.71
CA MET A 204 -8.29 -36.16 -9.28
C MET A 204 -9.20 -37.06 -8.43
N ALA A 205 -10.51 -37.06 -8.71
CA ALA A 205 -11.47 -37.88 -7.99
C ALA A 205 -11.21 -39.39 -8.18
N ALA A 206 -10.84 -39.83 -9.40
CA ALA A 206 -10.51 -41.22 -9.67
C ALA A 206 -9.23 -41.66 -8.93
N LEU A 207 -8.18 -40.84 -8.94
CA LEU A 207 -6.92 -41.10 -8.23
C LEU A 207 -7.14 -41.16 -6.71
N TYR A 208 -7.91 -40.23 -6.15
CA TYR A 208 -8.28 -40.25 -4.74
C TYR A 208 -8.99 -41.56 -4.35
N ARG A 209 -10.02 -41.97 -5.11
CA ARG A 209 -10.76 -43.22 -4.88
C ARG A 209 -9.91 -44.48 -5.04
N CYS A 210 -8.82 -44.42 -5.80
CA CYS A 210 -7.82 -45.50 -5.88
C CYS A 210 -6.83 -45.52 -4.70
N GLY A 211 -6.99 -44.65 -3.69
CA GLY A 211 -6.04 -44.49 -2.59
C GLY A 211 -4.77 -43.71 -2.97
N ARG A 212 -4.72 -43.11 -4.17
CA ARG A 212 -3.57 -42.35 -4.69
C ARG A 212 -3.74 -40.85 -4.43
N GLN A 213 -4.01 -40.48 -3.17
CA GLN A 213 -4.30 -39.08 -2.78
C GLN A 213 -3.18 -38.11 -3.16
N ALA A 214 -1.92 -38.49 -2.94
CA ALA A 214 -0.77 -37.67 -3.28
C ALA A 214 -0.71 -37.36 -4.79
N GLU A 215 -1.07 -38.33 -5.63
CA GLU A 215 -1.09 -38.17 -7.08
C GLU A 215 -2.29 -37.35 -7.55
N ALA A 216 -3.43 -37.43 -6.85
CA ALA A 216 -4.58 -36.55 -7.10
C ALA A 216 -4.21 -35.07 -6.85
N LEU A 217 -3.57 -34.78 -5.71
CA LEU A 217 -3.11 -33.41 -5.39
C LEU A 217 -1.96 -32.96 -6.30
N GLN A 218 -1.07 -33.87 -6.69
CA GLN A 218 -0.01 -33.56 -7.65
C GLN A 218 -0.59 -33.20 -9.03
N SER A 219 -1.61 -33.95 -9.50
CA SER A 219 -2.31 -33.64 -10.76
C SER A 219 -2.95 -32.25 -10.72
N TYR A 220 -3.54 -31.86 -9.58
CA TYR A 220 -4.07 -30.51 -9.40
C TYR A 220 -2.98 -29.43 -9.45
N GLN A 221 -1.88 -29.63 -8.73
CA GLN A 221 -0.81 -28.64 -8.67
C GLN A 221 -0.12 -28.48 -10.03
N GLN A 222 0.11 -29.58 -10.75
CA GLN A 222 0.61 -29.56 -12.13
C GLN A 222 -0.34 -28.81 -13.05
N PHE A 223 -1.64 -29.11 -12.97
CA PHE A 223 -2.63 -28.41 -13.77
C PHE A 223 -2.73 -26.92 -13.43
N ARG A 224 -2.65 -26.54 -12.15
CA ARG A 224 -2.64 -25.13 -11.71
C ARG A 224 -1.43 -24.37 -12.25
N VAL A 225 -0.25 -24.98 -12.21
CA VAL A 225 0.97 -24.40 -12.79
C VAL A 225 0.78 -24.23 -14.29
N GLN A 226 0.33 -25.29 -14.99
CA GLN A 226 0.14 -25.26 -16.44
C GLN A 226 -0.91 -24.21 -16.88
N LEU A 227 -2.04 -24.10 -16.17
CA LEU A 227 -3.08 -23.09 -16.45
C LEU A 227 -2.54 -21.66 -16.26
N ARG A 228 -1.74 -21.46 -15.21
CA ARG A 228 -1.13 -20.17 -14.90
C ARG A 228 0.00 -19.79 -15.85
N GLU A 229 0.77 -20.75 -16.33
CA GLU A 229 1.88 -20.52 -17.24
C GLU A 229 1.45 -20.36 -18.69
N GLU A 230 0.52 -21.21 -19.16
CA GLU A 230 0.10 -21.21 -20.57
C GLU A 230 -1.09 -20.28 -20.83
N LEU A 231 -2.03 -20.12 -19.88
CA LEU A 231 -3.23 -19.30 -20.05
C LEU A 231 -3.31 -18.10 -19.09
N GLY A 232 -2.45 -18.01 -18.07
CA GLY A 232 -2.50 -16.93 -17.08
C GLY A 232 -3.69 -16.98 -16.13
N LEU A 233 -4.43 -18.09 -16.12
CA LEU A 233 -5.63 -18.30 -15.31
C LEU A 233 -5.30 -19.18 -14.09
N ASP A 234 -6.09 -19.06 -13.02
CA ASP A 234 -6.10 -20.03 -11.92
C ASP A 234 -7.27 -21.04 -12.09
N PRO A 235 -7.16 -22.27 -11.57
CA PRO A 235 -8.22 -23.28 -11.69
C PRO A 235 -9.58 -22.78 -11.18
N GLY A 236 -10.65 -23.14 -11.86
CA GLY A 236 -12.02 -22.80 -11.48
C GLY A 236 -12.44 -23.34 -10.10
N GLN A 237 -13.51 -22.76 -9.56
CA GLN A 237 -13.98 -23.01 -8.19
C GLN A 237 -14.24 -24.51 -7.90
N ALA A 238 -14.85 -25.22 -8.85
CA ALA A 238 -15.16 -26.64 -8.69
C ALA A 238 -13.90 -27.51 -8.45
N LEU A 239 -12.77 -27.15 -9.06
CA LEU A 239 -11.51 -27.88 -8.89
C LEU A 239 -10.79 -27.49 -7.59
N ARG A 240 -10.90 -26.23 -7.15
CA ARG A 240 -10.41 -25.77 -5.84
C ARG A 240 -11.19 -26.42 -4.69
N ASP A 241 -12.50 -26.55 -4.84
CA ASP A 241 -13.35 -27.23 -3.86
C ASP A 241 -12.99 -28.72 -3.79
N LEU A 242 -12.75 -29.37 -4.93
CA LEU A 242 -12.25 -30.74 -4.94
C LEU A 242 -10.86 -30.89 -4.31
N GLU A 243 -9.93 -29.95 -4.51
CA GLU A 243 -8.64 -29.94 -3.81
C GLU A 243 -8.84 -29.87 -2.29
N ARG A 244 -9.70 -28.96 -1.82
CA ARG A 244 -10.04 -28.83 -0.39
C ARG A 244 -10.66 -30.12 0.15
N ASP A 245 -11.60 -30.70 -0.58
CA ASP A 245 -12.26 -31.95 -0.19
C ASP A 245 -11.26 -33.11 -0.11
N VAL A 246 -10.32 -33.19 -1.05
CA VAL A 246 -9.24 -34.19 -1.05
C VAL A 246 -8.25 -33.96 0.10
N LEU A 247 -7.92 -32.72 0.43
CA LEU A 247 -7.04 -32.38 1.57
C LEU A 247 -7.68 -32.72 2.92
N CYS A 248 -8.99 -32.48 3.05
CA CYS A 248 -9.75 -32.74 4.27
C CYS A 248 -10.34 -34.15 4.36
N GLN A 249 -10.12 -35.00 3.35
CA GLN A 249 -10.71 -36.34 3.23
C GLN A 249 -12.24 -36.32 3.40
N ALA A 250 -12.90 -35.46 2.64
CA ALA A 250 -14.32 -35.22 2.80
C ALA A 250 -15.14 -36.51 2.55
N PRO A 251 -16.10 -36.87 3.43
CA PRO A 251 -16.81 -38.16 3.34
C PRO A 251 -17.55 -38.43 2.04
N HIS A 252 -17.94 -37.40 1.27
CA HIS A 252 -18.63 -37.58 -0.01
C HIS A 252 -17.71 -38.01 -1.16
N LEU A 253 -16.39 -37.92 -0.98
CA LEU A 253 -15.42 -38.43 -1.95
C LEU A 253 -15.23 -39.94 -1.85
N ASP A 254 -15.44 -40.50 -0.66
CA ASP A 254 -15.28 -41.92 -0.40
C ASP A 254 -16.33 -42.71 -1.17
N TRP A 255 -15.84 -43.62 -2.02
CA TRP A 255 -16.69 -44.64 -2.61
C TRP A 255 -16.70 -45.84 -1.67
N THR A 256 -17.72 -45.92 -0.83
CA THR A 256 -18.01 -47.16 -0.10
C THR A 256 -18.81 -48.06 -1.02
N VAL A 257 -18.34 -49.30 -1.23
CA VAL A 257 -19.24 -50.38 -1.63
C VAL A 257 -20.36 -50.35 -0.60
N ALA A 258 -21.62 -50.21 -1.03
CA ALA A 258 -22.74 -50.50 -0.16
C ALA A 258 -22.63 -51.98 0.22
N ALA A 259 -21.86 -52.26 1.27
CA ALA A 259 -21.65 -53.57 1.81
C ALA A 259 -22.85 -53.87 2.71
N ASP A 260 -23.75 -54.66 2.13
CA ASP A 260 -24.63 -55.56 2.85
C ASP A 260 -23.88 -56.11 4.08
N HIS A 261 -24.40 -55.79 5.26
CA HIS A 261 -23.72 -56.04 6.53
C HIS A 261 -23.69 -57.54 6.86
N GLY A 262 -22.48 -58.08 7.04
CA GLY A 262 -22.24 -59.35 7.74
C GLY A 262 -20.99 -59.21 8.63
N PRO A 263 -21.03 -59.59 9.93
CA PRO A 263 -19.99 -59.23 10.89
C PRO A 263 -18.79 -60.18 10.85
N GLY A 264 -17.57 -59.65 10.87
CA GLY A 264 -16.33 -60.41 11.08
C GLY A 264 -15.09 -59.50 11.20
N PRO A 265 -14.09 -59.86 12.02
CA PRO A 265 -13.41 -58.93 12.93
C PRO A 265 -12.12 -58.29 12.39
N ALA A 266 -11.80 -57.11 12.94
CA ALA A 266 -10.48 -56.46 12.86
C ALA A 266 -9.51 -57.01 13.94
N PRO A 267 -8.24 -56.58 14.02
CA PRO A 267 -7.22 -56.41 12.98
C PRO A 267 -5.90 -57.13 13.36
N ALA A 268 -5.00 -57.41 12.42
CA ALA A 268 -3.64 -57.86 12.74
C ALA A 268 -2.58 -57.23 11.82
N ALA A 269 -1.75 -56.39 12.45
CA ALA A 269 -0.33 -56.08 12.22
C ALA A 269 0.25 -56.24 10.79
N ALA A 270 0.66 -55.10 10.21
CA ALA A 270 1.58 -55.05 9.08
C ALA A 270 3.05 -55.13 9.57
N PRO A 271 3.93 -55.94 8.95
CA PRO A 271 5.35 -55.94 9.23
C PRO A 271 6.12 -54.92 8.34
N ALA A 272 7.26 -54.47 8.84
CA ALA A 272 8.22 -53.57 8.18
C ALA A 272 8.86 -54.18 6.90
N PRO A 273 9.38 -53.35 5.97
CA PRO A 273 9.77 -53.79 4.63
C PRO A 273 11.22 -54.33 4.57
N PRO A 274 11.56 -55.21 3.61
CA PRO A 274 12.95 -55.52 3.31
C PRO A 274 13.48 -54.63 2.17
N ASP A 275 14.74 -54.22 2.33
CA ASP A 275 15.59 -53.61 1.31
C ASP A 275 15.65 -54.45 0.03
N ALA A 276 15.47 -53.78 -1.12
CA ALA A 276 16.08 -54.20 -2.38
C ALA A 276 16.23 -52.99 -3.31
N THR A 277 17.47 -52.54 -3.44
CA THR A 277 17.97 -51.62 -4.44
C THR A 277 17.78 -52.15 -5.87
N VAL A 278 17.01 -51.47 -6.71
CA VAL A 278 17.25 -51.32 -8.16
C VAL A 278 16.68 -49.97 -8.60
N VAL A 279 17.58 -49.06 -9.01
CA VAL A 279 17.23 -47.87 -9.80
C VAL A 279 17.23 -48.27 -11.29
N PRO A 280 16.20 -47.85 -12.04
CA PRO A 280 16.46 -47.34 -13.38
C PRO A 280 15.75 -46.00 -13.63
N GLY A 281 16.55 -44.99 -14.01
CA GLY A 281 16.17 -43.97 -14.99
C GLY A 281 15.10 -42.95 -14.60
N ARG A 282 15.40 -42.07 -13.64
CA ARG A 282 14.66 -40.81 -13.46
C ARG A 282 14.98 -39.91 -14.65
N ALA A 283 14.02 -39.65 -15.54
CA ALA A 283 14.07 -38.50 -16.43
C ALA A 283 14.25 -37.22 -15.57
N PRO A 284 15.07 -36.24 -15.99
CA PRO A 284 15.32 -35.06 -15.18
C PRO A 284 14.00 -34.30 -14.99
N ALA A 285 13.60 -34.14 -13.72
CA ALA A 285 12.53 -33.24 -13.35
C ALA A 285 12.95 -31.82 -13.74
N VAL A 286 12.13 -31.15 -14.56
CA VAL A 286 12.26 -29.73 -14.86
C VAL A 286 12.13 -28.97 -13.52
N PRO A 287 13.02 -28.02 -13.17
CA PRO A 287 12.88 -27.27 -11.93
C PRO A 287 11.85 -26.15 -12.07
N ASP A 288 10.71 -26.28 -11.38
CA ASP A 288 9.64 -25.25 -11.21
C ASP A 288 10.06 -24.07 -10.29
N GLY A 289 11.37 -23.77 -10.18
CA GLY A 289 11.92 -22.75 -9.28
C GLY A 289 12.68 -21.65 -10.03
N PRO A 290 12.91 -20.47 -9.41
CA PRO A 290 13.72 -19.42 -10.02
C PRO A 290 15.14 -19.94 -10.28
N VAL A 291 15.43 -20.10 -11.57
CA VAL A 291 16.69 -20.63 -12.09
C VAL A 291 17.85 -19.76 -11.61
N GLY A 292 18.88 -20.37 -11.01
CA GLY A 292 20.12 -19.69 -10.60
C GLY A 292 20.04 -18.96 -9.26
N ARG A 293 18.97 -19.14 -8.48
CA ARG A 293 18.72 -18.39 -7.23
C ARG A 293 18.81 -19.22 -5.95
N ASP A 294 19.37 -20.43 -6.03
CA ASP A 294 19.45 -21.37 -4.89
C ASP A 294 20.24 -20.81 -3.71
N ALA A 295 21.29 -20.01 -3.96
CA ALA A 295 22.10 -19.41 -2.91
C ALA A 295 21.32 -18.36 -2.11
N GLN A 296 20.56 -17.51 -2.80
CA GLN A 296 19.75 -16.46 -2.19
C GLN A 296 18.57 -17.04 -1.45
N LEU A 297 17.89 -18.06 -2.00
CA LEU A 297 16.80 -18.76 -1.31
C LEU A 297 17.25 -19.44 -0.02
N ARG A 298 18.47 -19.99 0.01
CA ARG A 298 19.02 -20.61 1.22
C ARG A 298 19.16 -19.63 2.38
N VAL A 299 19.53 -18.38 2.10
CA VAL A 299 19.61 -17.32 3.13
C VAL A 299 18.21 -17.02 3.71
N VAL A 300 17.18 -16.98 2.86
CA VAL A 300 15.79 -16.81 3.32
C VAL A 300 15.33 -18.02 4.13
N ASP A 301 15.64 -19.24 3.68
CA ASP A 301 15.30 -20.48 4.38
C ASP A 301 15.98 -20.55 5.76
N GLU A 302 17.25 -20.11 5.87
CA GLU A 302 17.97 -20.00 7.15
C GLU A 302 17.36 -18.96 8.09
N ALA A 303 16.95 -17.80 7.57
CA ALA A 303 16.26 -16.78 8.34
C ALA A 303 14.91 -17.30 8.88
N LEU A 304 14.13 -17.99 8.03
CA LEU A 304 12.87 -18.62 8.42
C LEU A 304 13.07 -19.72 9.45
N ALA A 305 14.11 -20.54 9.33
CA ALA A 305 14.44 -21.56 10.33
C ALA A 305 14.74 -20.94 11.71
N GLY A 306 15.39 -19.77 11.74
CA GLY A 306 15.66 -19.01 12.96
C GLY A 306 14.41 -18.66 13.77
N THR A 307 13.28 -18.41 13.10
CA THR A 307 12.00 -18.09 13.78
C THR A 307 11.46 -19.21 14.65
N ALA A 308 11.87 -20.47 14.39
CA ALA A 308 11.55 -21.60 15.27
C ALA A 308 12.07 -21.42 16.70
N SER A 309 13.16 -20.66 16.84
CA SER A 309 13.77 -20.30 18.12
C SER A 309 13.34 -18.92 18.64
N GLY A 310 12.28 -18.34 18.07
CA GLY A 310 11.75 -17.02 18.45
C GLY A 310 12.57 -15.84 17.93
N ARG A 311 13.55 -16.08 17.04
CA ARG A 311 14.44 -15.04 16.50
C ARG A 311 14.02 -14.63 15.10
N GLY A 312 13.71 -13.36 14.93
CA GLY A 312 13.35 -12.76 13.65
C GLY A 312 14.56 -12.17 12.94
N ARG A 313 14.38 -11.87 11.64
CA ARG A 313 15.41 -11.27 10.79
C ARG A 313 14.82 -10.38 9.71
N LEU A 314 15.63 -9.44 9.24
CA LEU A 314 15.33 -8.63 8.07
C LEU A 314 16.19 -9.13 6.90
N VAL A 315 15.56 -9.49 5.78
CA VAL A 315 16.24 -9.88 4.54
C VAL A 315 16.00 -8.82 3.49
N LEU A 316 17.07 -8.19 3.02
CA LEU A 316 17.03 -7.10 2.05
C LEU A 316 17.49 -7.61 0.69
N VAL A 317 16.61 -7.54 -0.32
CA VAL A 317 16.86 -8.03 -1.69
C VAL A 317 17.00 -6.87 -2.66
N ALA A 318 18.22 -6.67 -3.11
CA ALA A 318 18.69 -5.63 -4.01
C ALA A 318 18.76 -6.14 -5.47
N GLY A 319 18.55 -5.27 -6.45
CA GLY A 319 18.89 -5.58 -7.84
C GLY A 319 18.17 -4.73 -8.89
N GLU A 320 18.58 -4.89 -10.16
CA GLU A 320 18.03 -4.13 -11.28
C GLU A 320 16.54 -4.44 -11.58
N PRO A 321 15.80 -3.54 -12.28
CA PRO A 321 14.45 -3.85 -12.75
C PRO A 321 14.43 -5.10 -13.65
N GLY A 322 13.44 -5.98 -13.44
CA GLY A 322 13.30 -7.24 -14.20
C GLY A 322 14.24 -8.38 -13.79
N ILE A 323 15.15 -8.16 -12.83
CA ILE A 323 16.16 -9.15 -12.42
C ILE A 323 15.61 -10.38 -11.68
N GLY A 324 14.33 -10.34 -11.28
CA GLY A 324 13.64 -11.44 -10.60
C GLY A 324 13.45 -11.28 -9.08
N LYS A 325 13.54 -10.07 -8.52
CA LYS A 325 13.31 -9.80 -7.08
C LYS A 325 11.95 -10.32 -6.59
N THR A 326 10.87 -9.91 -7.25
CA THR A 326 9.50 -10.38 -6.93
C THR A 326 9.38 -11.90 -7.08
N ARG A 327 9.97 -12.51 -8.12
CA ARG A 327 9.97 -13.97 -8.31
C ARG A 327 10.71 -14.71 -7.18
N LEU A 328 11.82 -14.17 -6.69
CA LEU A 328 12.53 -14.69 -5.51
C LEU A 328 11.64 -14.61 -4.26
N ALA A 329 10.96 -13.48 -4.05
CA ALA A 329 10.04 -13.29 -2.94
C ALA A 329 8.82 -14.23 -3.04
N GLU A 330 8.29 -14.47 -4.24
CA GLU A 330 7.20 -15.43 -4.49
C GLU A 330 7.60 -16.86 -4.14
N GLU A 331 8.81 -17.27 -4.54
CA GLU A 331 9.34 -18.59 -4.22
C GLU A 331 9.62 -18.74 -2.72
N ALA A 332 10.19 -17.73 -2.07
CA ALA A 332 10.38 -17.70 -0.63
C ALA A 332 9.03 -17.82 0.11
N ALA A 333 8.02 -17.05 -0.30
CA ALA A 333 6.66 -17.13 0.24
C ALA A 333 6.05 -18.53 0.05
N ARG A 334 6.27 -19.17 -1.10
CA ARG A 334 5.80 -20.54 -1.37
C ARG A 334 6.47 -21.55 -0.43
N ARG A 335 7.79 -21.50 -0.26
CA ARG A 335 8.55 -22.36 0.67
C ARG A 335 8.16 -22.13 2.14
N ALA A 336 7.94 -20.88 2.52
CA ALA A 336 7.46 -20.50 3.85
C ALA A 336 6.07 -21.12 4.13
N ARG A 337 5.11 -20.98 3.22
CA ARG A 337 3.78 -21.61 3.37
C ARG A 337 3.88 -23.14 3.47
N ALA A 338 4.72 -23.77 2.64
CA ALA A 338 4.95 -25.21 2.68
C ALA A 338 5.55 -25.72 4.02
N SER A 339 6.27 -24.84 4.75
CA SER A 339 6.83 -25.13 6.07
C SER A 339 5.94 -24.67 7.23
N GLY A 340 4.70 -24.26 6.96
CA GLY A 340 3.71 -23.85 7.97
C GLY A 340 3.90 -22.44 8.52
N VAL A 341 4.66 -21.58 7.81
CA VAL A 341 4.83 -20.16 8.15
C VAL A 341 3.68 -19.37 7.52
N THR A 342 3.03 -18.50 8.30
CA THR A 342 2.05 -17.54 7.80
C THR A 342 2.76 -16.50 6.94
N VAL A 343 2.23 -16.17 5.77
CA VAL A 343 2.85 -15.19 4.86
C VAL A 343 1.87 -14.07 4.58
N ALA A 344 2.29 -12.84 4.81
CA ALA A 344 1.56 -11.63 4.42
C ALA A 344 2.39 -10.79 3.46
N TRP A 345 1.74 -10.19 2.46
CA TRP A 345 2.42 -9.48 1.38
C TRP A 345 1.92 -8.05 1.23
N GLY A 346 2.82 -7.09 1.34
CA GLY A 346 2.63 -5.68 1.00
C GLY A 346 3.41 -5.32 -0.26
N ARG A 347 2.74 -4.71 -1.24
CA ARG A 347 3.32 -4.22 -2.48
C ARG A 347 3.31 -2.70 -2.48
N SER A 348 4.46 -2.12 -2.76
CA SER A 348 4.56 -0.68 -2.98
C SER A 348 4.25 -0.37 -4.45
N ASP A 349 3.30 0.53 -4.67
CA ASP A 349 2.94 0.95 -6.02
C ASP A 349 3.81 2.13 -6.46
N GLN A 350 4.27 2.09 -7.71
CA GLN A 350 5.02 3.17 -8.35
C GLN A 350 4.14 4.40 -8.61
N ASP A 351 2.82 4.24 -8.62
CA ASP A 351 1.90 5.34 -8.81
C ASP A 351 1.84 6.24 -7.57
N ALA A 352 2.14 7.52 -7.77
CA ALA A 352 2.14 8.56 -6.73
C ALA A 352 0.74 8.87 -6.13
N GLY A 353 -0.23 7.99 -6.35
CA GLY A 353 -1.58 8.03 -5.80
C GLY A 353 -1.88 6.89 -4.81
N ALA A 354 -0.90 6.07 -4.44
CA ALA A 354 -1.07 5.01 -3.44
C ALA A 354 -1.41 5.61 -2.06
N PRO A 355 -2.31 4.99 -1.28
CA PRO A 355 -2.62 5.44 0.08
C PRO A 355 -1.40 5.48 1.00
N PRO A 356 -1.42 6.31 2.06
CA PRO A 356 -0.38 6.28 3.08
C PRO A 356 -0.31 4.91 3.74
N PHE A 357 0.89 4.45 4.08
CA PHE A 357 1.10 3.13 4.68
C PHE A 357 0.64 1.95 3.80
N TRP A 358 0.43 2.14 2.50
CA TRP A 358 -0.18 1.13 1.62
C TRP A 358 0.35 -0.31 1.75
N PRO A 359 1.68 -0.57 1.69
CA PRO A 359 2.16 -1.94 1.83
C PRO A 359 1.82 -2.54 3.20
N TRP A 360 1.76 -1.73 4.25
CA TRP A 360 1.38 -2.18 5.59
C TRP A 360 -0.13 -2.38 5.74
N THR A 361 -0.94 -1.52 5.14
CA THR A 361 -2.39 -1.69 5.09
C THR A 361 -2.75 -3.03 4.43
N GLN A 362 -2.07 -3.41 3.35
CA GLN A 362 -2.24 -4.71 2.71
C GLN A 362 -1.83 -5.88 3.63
N VAL A 363 -0.65 -5.80 4.25
CA VAL A 363 -0.16 -6.82 5.19
C VAL A 363 -1.13 -7.02 6.35
N LEU A 364 -1.57 -5.92 6.97
CA LEU A 364 -2.49 -5.97 8.11
C LEU A 364 -3.87 -6.49 7.68
N ARG A 365 -4.38 -6.09 6.51
CA ARG A 365 -5.67 -6.58 6.00
C ARG A 365 -5.65 -8.08 5.70
N ASP A 366 -4.56 -8.58 5.14
CA ASP A 366 -4.35 -10.02 4.89
C ASP A 366 -4.35 -10.81 6.22
N LEU A 367 -3.59 -10.33 7.21
CA LEU A 367 -3.48 -11.00 8.51
C LEU A 367 -4.74 -10.89 9.38
N LEU A 368 -5.47 -9.77 9.30
CA LEU A 368 -6.71 -9.56 10.05
C LEU A 368 -7.91 -10.22 9.34
N GLY A 369 -7.92 -10.26 8.01
CA GLY A 369 -8.95 -10.96 7.22
C GLY A 369 -9.02 -12.46 7.53
N ASP A 370 -7.86 -13.09 7.72
CA ASP A 370 -7.73 -14.48 8.21
C ASP A 370 -8.22 -14.65 9.67
N ALA A 371 -8.27 -13.57 10.45
CA ALA A 371 -8.76 -13.57 11.84
C ALA A 371 -10.25 -13.22 11.97
N THR A 372 -10.85 -12.54 10.98
CA THR A 372 -12.24 -12.07 11.00
C THR A 372 -13.20 -12.99 10.25
N GLY A 373 -13.24 -14.27 10.62
CA GLY A 373 -14.39 -15.12 10.34
C GLY A 373 -15.61 -14.63 11.12
N ARG A 374 -16.26 -13.55 10.65
CA ARG A 374 -17.49 -12.90 11.18
C ARG A 374 -17.38 -12.42 12.65
N PRO A 375 -17.68 -11.15 13.00
CA PRO A 375 -17.93 -10.81 14.40
C PRO A 375 -19.11 -11.69 14.87
N PRO A 376 -19.04 -12.36 16.04
CA PRO A 376 -20.20 -13.10 16.53
C PRO A 376 -21.37 -12.13 16.57
N ALA A 377 -22.44 -12.48 15.85
CA ALA A 377 -23.70 -11.78 16.01
C ALA A 377 -23.97 -11.75 17.52
N THR A 378 -24.07 -10.55 18.08
CA THR A 378 -24.44 -10.31 19.48
C THR A 378 -25.75 -11.02 19.76
N GLY A 379 -25.66 -12.26 20.22
CA GLY A 379 -26.70 -12.91 21.00
C GLY A 379 -26.58 -12.37 22.42
N PRO A 380 -27.68 -11.91 23.03
CA PRO A 380 -27.67 -11.57 24.44
C PRO A 380 -27.68 -12.88 25.21
N ASP A 381 -26.52 -13.41 25.55
CA ASP A 381 -26.27 -14.24 26.74
C ASP A 381 -24.90 -14.90 26.63
N THR A 382 -23.94 -14.35 27.37
CA THR A 382 -23.00 -15.05 28.26
C THR A 382 -21.99 -14.04 28.80
N ALA A 383 -22.39 -13.35 29.85
CA ALA A 383 -21.48 -12.58 30.69
C ALA A 383 -20.67 -13.55 31.56
N THR A 384 -19.42 -13.84 31.17
CA THR A 384 -18.29 -14.14 32.08
C THR A 384 -17.02 -14.35 31.24
N ASP A 385 -16.28 -13.26 31.00
CA ASP A 385 -14.80 -13.17 30.99
C ASP A 385 -14.40 -11.76 30.52
N THR A 386 -14.65 -10.78 31.39
CA THR A 386 -14.27 -9.37 31.21
C THR A 386 -12.81 -9.15 31.64
N HIS A 387 -11.88 -9.37 30.72
CA HIS A 387 -10.61 -8.62 30.64
C HIS A 387 -10.31 -8.36 29.16
N THR A 388 -11.15 -7.55 28.51
CA THR A 388 -10.76 -6.91 27.25
C THR A 388 -9.71 -5.87 27.62
N ASP A 389 -8.43 -6.19 27.40
CA ASP A 389 -7.31 -5.31 27.71
C ASP A 389 -7.55 -3.92 27.11
N THR A 390 -7.47 -2.87 27.93
CA THR A 390 -7.65 -1.48 27.49
C THR A 390 -6.74 -1.12 26.32
N HIS A 391 -5.56 -1.75 26.24
CA HIS A 391 -4.61 -1.61 25.13
C HIS A 391 -5.16 -2.06 23.77
N THR A 392 -5.97 -3.13 23.71
CA THR A 392 -6.53 -3.64 22.44
C THR A 392 -7.54 -2.68 21.83
N VAL A 393 -8.33 -1.98 22.64
CA VAL A 393 -9.32 -1.00 22.15
C VAL A 393 -8.62 0.25 21.61
N THR A 394 -7.56 0.70 22.28
CA THR A 394 -6.75 1.83 21.82
C THR A 394 -5.99 1.52 20.53
N ASP A 395 -5.41 0.32 20.41
CA ASP A 395 -4.71 -0.11 19.20
C ASP A 395 -5.63 -0.19 17.98
N THR A 396 -6.85 -0.70 18.15
CA THR A 396 -7.85 -0.75 17.06
C THR A 396 -8.26 0.65 16.61
N ALA A 397 -8.43 1.60 17.53
CA ALA A 397 -8.75 2.99 17.20
C ALA A 397 -7.61 3.69 16.44
N GLU A 398 -6.36 3.39 16.79
CA GLU A 398 -5.18 3.86 16.07
C GLU A 398 -5.08 3.23 14.67
N LEU A 399 -5.24 1.91 14.56
CA LEU A 399 -5.22 1.19 13.28
C LEU A 399 -6.35 1.58 12.34
N ALA A 400 -7.52 1.95 12.88
CA ALA A 400 -8.64 2.48 12.09
C ALA A 400 -8.30 3.76 11.30
N ARG A 401 -7.15 4.38 11.59
CA ARG A 401 -6.62 5.50 10.79
C ARG A 401 -6.14 5.07 9.41
N ILE A 402 -5.52 3.90 9.30
CA ILE A 402 -5.03 3.33 8.03
C ILE A 402 -5.89 2.18 7.50
N LEU A 403 -6.77 1.62 8.34
CA LEU A 403 -7.75 0.58 8.02
C LEU A 403 -9.17 1.04 8.42
N PRO A 404 -9.83 1.90 7.63
CA PRO A 404 -11.15 2.46 7.97
C PRO A 404 -12.20 1.40 8.30
N GLU A 405 -12.10 0.20 7.73
CA GLU A 405 -12.95 -0.96 7.99
C GLU A 405 -12.95 -1.45 9.45
N LEU A 406 -11.95 -1.06 10.25
CA LEU A 406 -11.88 -1.35 11.69
C LEU A 406 -12.63 -0.33 12.55
N ALA A 407 -13.17 0.74 11.96
CA ALA A 407 -13.94 1.73 12.70
C ALA A 407 -15.38 1.22 12.97
N ASP A 408 -15.79 1.19 14.24
CA ASP A 408 -17.15 0.83 14.67
C ASP A 408 -18.17 1.91 14.27
N GLY A 409 -18.50 2.06 12.97
CA GLY A 409 -19.72 2.69 12.40
C GLY A 409 -20.20 4.07 12.89
N GLY A 410 -19.53 4.70 13.85
CA GLY A 410 -19.88 5.95 14.48
C GLY A 410 -19.15 7.11 13.81
N PRO A 411 -19.70 8.33 13.86
CA PRO A 411 -19.01 9.51 13.36
C PRO A 411 -17.66 9.62 14.07
N ARG A 412 -16.59 9.53 13.28
CA ARG A 412 -15.21 9.69 13.71
C ARG A 412 -15.10 11.08 14.33
N ALA A 413 -15.16 11.16 15.66
CA ALA A 413 -14.73 12.35 16.36
C ALA A 413 -13.24 12.46 16.05
N VAL A 414 -12.88 13.26 15.05
CA VAL A 414 -11.51 13.72 14.85
C VAL A 414 -11.17 14.42 16.15
N ALA A 415 -10.49 13.73 17.06
CA ALA A 415 -9.82 14.36 18.17
C ALA A 415 -8.63 15.10 17.54
N PRO A 416 -8.58 16.44 17.59
CA PRO A 416 -7.41 17.20 17.17
C PRO A 416 -6.12 16.52 17.57
N VAL A 417 -5.28 16.32 16.56
CA VAL A 417 -3.97 15.73 16.69
C VAL A 417 -3.13 16.66 17.54
N VAL A 418 -2.97 16.31 18.81
CA VAL A 418 -2.33 17.19 19.80
C VAL A 418 -0.82 17.18 19.66
N ASP A 419 -0.28 16.06 19.18
CA ASP A 419 1.08 15.96 18.67
C ASP A 419 1.14 14.91 17.54
N PRO A 420 1.48 15.31 16.31
CA PRO A 420 1.51 14.39 15.18
C PRO A 420 2.63 13.36 15.25
N GLU A 421 3.81 13.72 15.78
CA GLU A 421 4.95 12.81 15.94
C GLU A 421 4.61 11.67 16.91
N ALA A 422 4.05 12.01 18.07
CA ALA A 422 3.48 11.06 19.02
C ALA A 422 2.38 10.20 18.45
N SER A 423 1.45 10.80 17.70
CA SER A 423 0.31 10.09 17.14
C SER A 423 0.76 9.10 16.07
N ARG A 424 1.75 9.47 15.25
CA ARG A 424 2.41 8.56 14.32
C ARG A 424 3.15 7.44 15.04
N PHE A 425 3.90 7.75 16.10
CA PHE A 425 4.58 6.73 16.89
C PHE A 425 3.57 5.75 17.51
N ARG A 426 2.46 6.23 18.06
CA ARG A 426 1.36 5.38 18.57
C ARG A 426 0.76 4.51 17.48
N LEU A 427 0.54 5.05 16.27
CA LEU A 427 0.10 4.25 15.13
C LEU A 427 1.12 3.15 14.78
N CYS A 428 2.42 3.48 14.75
CA CYS A 428 3.47 2.50 14.45
C CYS A 428 3.59 1.44 15.55
N GLN A 429 3.45 1.84 16.81
CA GLN A 429 3.44 0.97 17.97
C GLN A 429 2.22 0.04 17.93
N ALA A 430 1.02 0.56 17.66
CA ALA A 430 -0.22 -0.21 17.54
C ALA A 430 -0.14 -1.23 16.39
N ALA A 431 0.38 -0.82 15.23
CA ALA A 431 0.61 -1.71 14.09
C ALA A 431 1.61 -2.81 14.44
N THR A 432 2.74 -2.46 15.05
CA THR A 432 3.78 -3.41 15.47
C THR A 432 3.28 -4.37 16.55
N ALA A 433 2.63 -3.85 17.59
CA ALA A 433 2.02 -4.66 18.64
C ALA A 433 0.97 -5.62 18.09
N THR A 434 0.17 -5.18 17.11
CA THR A 434 -0.81 -6.05 16.43
C THR A 434 -0.12 -7.15 15.63
N LEU A 435 0.88 -6.83 14.82
CA LEU A 435 1.68 -7.84 14.10
C LEU A 435 2.29 -8.87 15.05
N LEU A 436 2.90 -8.41 16.15
CA LEU A 436 3.49 -9.28 17.16
C LEU A 436 2.43 -10.11 17.89
N ARG A 437 1.25 -9.57 18.20
CA ARG A 437 0.15 -10.36 18.79
C ARG A 437 -0.34 -11.47 17.86
N LEU A 438 -0.43 -11.19 16.57
CA LEU A 438 -0.83 -12.16 15.55
C LEU A 438 0.21 -13.30 15.41
N THR A 439 1.42 -13.13 15.95
CA THR A 439 2.45 -14.17 16.00
C THR A 439 2.40 -15.08 17.24
N ARG A 440 1.47 -14.89 18.19
CA ARG A 440 1.35 -15.74 19.40
C ARG A 440 1.03 -17.20 19.02
N GLY A 441 2.08 -18.00 18.85
CA GLY A 441 2.03 -19.41 18.46
C GLY A 441 2.24 -19.70 16.97
N ARG A 442 2.54 -18.69 16.14
CA ARG A 442 2.73 -18.83 14.68
C ARG A 442 3.97 -18.07 14.22
N ARG A 443 4.67 -18.60 13.21
CA ARG A 443 5.80 -17.92 12.55
C ARG A 443 5.25 -17.07 11.41
N LEU A 444 5.80 -15.88 11.21
CA LEU A 444 5.33 -14.93 10.21
C LEU A 444 6.46 -14.53 9.24
N LEU A 445 6.16 -14.55 7.94
CA LEU A 445 6.94 -13.89 6.89
C LEU A 445 6.14 -12.70 6.35
N VAL A 446 6.67 -11.49 6.52
CA VAL A 446 6.14 -10.28 5.87
C VAL A 446 6.99 -10.00 4.63
N VAL A 447 6.38 -9.91 3.47
CA VAL A 447 7.04 -9.50 2.22
C VAL A 447 6.66 -8.06 1.90
N LEU A 448 7.64 -7.16 1.81
CA LEU A 448 7.48 -5.79 1.32
C LEU A 448 8.18 -5.67 -0.03
N ASP A 449 7.40 -5.66 -1.11
CA ASP A 449 7.91 -5.67 -2.48
C ASP A 449 8.02 -4.24 -3.04
N ASP A 450 9.17 -3.92 -3.64
CA ASP A 450 9.51 -2.65 -4.29
C ASP A 450 9.48 -1.42 -3.34
N LEU A 451 10.12 -1.54 -2.17
CA LEU A 451 10.09 -0.54 -1.09
C LEU A 451 10.54 0.88 -1.51
N GLN A 452 11.31 1.02 -2.60
CA GLN A 452 11.67 2.34 -3.15
C GLN A 452 10.46 3.21 -3.51
N TRP A 453 9.30 2.62 -3.74
CA TRP A 453 8.07 3.34 -4.03
C TRP A 453 7.20 3.60 -2.80
N ALA A 454 7.53 3.02 -1.64
CA ALA A 454 6.79 3.27 -0.41
C ALA A 454 7.01 4.70 0.09
N ASP A 455 5.98 5.23 0.75
CA ASP A 455 6.06 6.54 1.40
C ASP A 455 6.97 6.52 2.65
N VAL A 456 7.41 7.70 3.07
CA VAL A 456 8.33 7.84 4.23
C VAL A 456 7.70 7.29 5.52
N ALA A 457 6.38 7.36 5.66
CA ALA A 457 5.70 6.85 6.85
C ALA A 457 5.73 5.30 6.87
N SER A 458 5.57 4.64 5.71
CA SER A 458 5.83 3.20 5.57
C SER A 458 7.26 2.80 5.93
N HIS A 459 8.26 3.60 5.52
CA HIS A 459 9.66 3.36 5.88
C HIS A 459 9.90 3.45 7.39
N ARG A 460 9.28 4.44 8.06
CA ARG A 460 9.37 4.59 9.51
C ARG A 460 8.72 3.46 10.27
N LEU A 461 7.57 2.94 9.81
CA LEU A 461 6.97 1.75 10.42
C LEU A 461 7.89 0.53 10.28
N LEU A 462 8.56 0.35 9.14
CA LEU A 462 9.56 -0.69 8.98
C LEU A 462 10.72 -0.54 9.97
N ALA A 463 11.27 0.68 10.11
CA ALA A 463 12.33 0.97 11.07
C ALA A 463 11.89 0.70 12.52
N HIS A 464 10.67 1.09 12.89
CA HIS A 464 10.12 0.82 14.21
C HIS A 464 9.95 -0.68 14.48
N LEU A 465 9.35 -1.43 13.55
CA LEU A 465 9.20 -2.89 13.65
C LEU A 465 10.57 -3.57 13.79
N ALA A 466 11.57 -3.11 13.03
CA ALA A 466 12.92 -3.69 13.01
C ALA A 466 13.58 -3.72 14.40
N THR A 467 13.30 -2.74 15.26
CA THR A 467 13.82 -2.69 16.64
C THR A 467 13.35 -3.85 17.53
N THR A 468 12.27 -4.53 17.14
CA THR A 468 11.64 -5.63 17.91
C THR A 468 11.86 -7.01 17.29
N LEU A 469 12.42 -7.09 16.07
CA LEU A 469 12.54 -8.35 15.32
C LEU A 469 13.46 -9.38 15.98
N ALA A 470 14.48 -8.94 16.71
CA ALA A 470 15.45 -9.86 17.32
C ALA A 470 14.80 -10.89 18.26
N ASP A 471 13.70 -10.51 18.89
CA ASP A 471 12.98 -11.29 19.91
C ASP A 471 11.58 -11.73 19.45
N ALA A 472 11.28 -11.65 18.14
CA ALA A 472 9.98 -12.01 17.57
C ALA A 472 10.11 -13.08 16.47
N PRO A 473 9.18 -14.04 16.34
CA PRO A 473 9.22 -15.07 15.28
C PRO A 473 8.76 -14.52 13.92
N VAL A 474 9.31 -13.38 13.50
CA VAL A 474 8.96 -12.63 12.29
C VAL A 474 10.18 -12.49 11.38
N VAL A 475 10.06 -12.89 10.13
CA VAL A 475 10.99 -12.52 9.06
C VAL A 475 10.34 -11.45 8.21
N VAL A 476 11.06 -10.36 7.94
CA VAL A 476 10.64 -9.34 6.98
C VAL A 476 11.54 -9.43 5.77
N LEU A 477 10.99 -9.75 4.60
CA LEU A 477 11.69 -9.76 3.32
C LEU A 477 11.33 -8.50 2.55
N VAL A 478 12.32 -7.66 2.27
CA VAL A 478 12.14 -6.38 1.59
C VAL A 478 12.85 -6.44 0.25
N THR A 479 12.18 -6.10 -0.84
CA THR A 479 12.82 -5.94 -2.15
C THR A 479 12.97 -4.46 -2.49
N TYR A 480 14.08 -4.08 -3.13
CA TYR A 480 14.27 -2.73 -3.63
C TYR A 480 15.21 -2.64 -4.85
N ARG A 481 15.29 -1.47 -5.50
CA ARG A 481 16.15 -1.19 -6.65
C ARG A 481 17.45 -0.49 -6.24
N ASP A 482 18.60 -1.02 -6.66
CA ASP A 482 19.93 -0.48 -6.27
C ASP A 482 20.26 0.87 -6.93
N ARG A 483 19.70 1.15 -8.11
CA ARG A 483 19.96 2.38 -8.86
C ARG A 483 19.22 3.60 -8.30
N ASP A 484 18.29 3.39 -7.37
CA ASP A 484 17.48 4.45 -6.75
C ASP A 484 18.06 4.91 -5.40
N LEU A 485 19.26 4.43 -5.02
CA LEU A 485 19.96 4.76 -3.76
C LEU A 485 20.86 5.99 -3.83
N ASP A 486 20.54 6.98 -4.67
CA ASP A 486 21.28 8.24 -4.70
C ASP A 486 21.20 8.96 -3.34
N GLY A 487 22.27 9.68 -2.96
CA GLY A 487 22.35 10.38 -1.68
C GLY A 487 21.22 11.39 -1.49
N GLY A 488 20.48 11.28 -0.37
CA GLY A 488 19.35 12.15 -0.03
C GLY A 488 17.96 11.54 -0.28
N GLN A 489 17.87 10.29 -0.75
CA GLN A 489 16.59 9.58 -0.85
C GLN A 489 16.19 8.92 0.49
N PRO A 490 14.89 8.97 0.90
CA PRO A 490 14.43 8.39 2.17
C PRO A 490 14.74 6.91 2.37
N LEU A 491 14.76 6.13 1.27
CA LEU A 491 15.10 4.71 1.33
C LEU A 491 16.56 4.49 1.78
N ALA A 492 17.51 5.31 1.32
CA ALA A 492 18.92 5.15 1.67
C ALA A 492 19.15 5.37 3.18
N ASP A 493 18.52 6.40 3.75
CA ASP A 493 18.56 6.69 5.19
C ASP A 493 17.94 5.54 5.99
N THR A 494 16.79 5.04 5.53
CA THR A 494 16.09 3.90 6.15
C THR A 494 16.96 2.64 6.14
N LEU A 495 17.59 2.31 5.02
CA LEU A 495 18.48 1.14 4.93
C LEU A 495 19.73 1.28 5.82
N ALA A 496 20.23 2.49 6.03
CA ALA A 496 21.32 2.77 6.94
C ALA A 496 20.92 2.64 8.42
N GLU A 497 19.70 3.06 8.77
CA GLU A 497 19.11 2.87 10.10
C GLU A 497 18.88 1.38 10.39
N LEU A 498 18.23 0.65 9.47
CA LEU A 498 17.93 -0.77 9.60
C LEU A 498 19.18 -1.62 9.86
N ALA A 499 20.29 -1.30 9.21
CA ALA A 499 21.57 -1.98 9.42
C ALA A 499 22.14 -1.82 10.85
N ARG A 500 21.68 -0.83 11.62
CA ARG A 500 22.11 -0.60 13.01
C ARG A 500 21.20 -1.26 14.04
N VAL A 501 19.91 -1.44 13.72
CA VAL A 501 18.88 -1.81 14.72
C VAL A 501 18.40 -3.25 14.63
N ALA A 502 18.67 -3.95 13.53
CA ALA A 502 18.20 -5.33 13.32
C ALA A 502 19.30 -6.26 12.81
N PRO A 503 19.16 -7.59 13.01
CA PRO A 503 19.94 -8.57 12.26
C PRO A 503 19.49 -8.56 10.79
N VAL A 504 20.32 -7.99 9.93
CA VAL A 504 20.04 -7.77 8.50
C VAL A 504 20.91 -8.66 7.62
N ASP A 505 20.27 -9.44 6.74
CA ASP A 505 20.92 -10.17 5.65
C ASP A 505 20.69 -9.42 4.32
N ARG A 506 21.76 -9.00 3.62
CA ARG A 506 21.67 -8.31 2.33
C ARG A 506 21.96 -9.26 1.17
N LEU A 507 21.07 -9.30 0.18
CA LEU A 507 21.13 -10.14 -1.00
C LEU A 507 21.11 -9.28 -2.26
N GLU A 508 22.22 -9.25 -3.00
CA GLU A 508 22.28 -8.60 -4.31
C GLU A 508 21.94 -9.60 -5.41
N LEU A 509 20.99 -9.24 -6.28
CA LEU A 509 20.65 -10.01 -7.47
C LEU A 509 21.34 -9.45 -8.70
N THR A 510 22.30 -10.22 -9.21
CA THR A 510 22.96 -10.00 -10.50
C THR A 510 22.24 -10.74 -11.63
N GLY A 511 22.67 -10.50 -12.88
CA GLY A 511 22.23 -11.25 -14.06
C GLY A 511 22.46 -12.75 -13.90
N LEU A 512 21.65 -13.55 -14.59
CA LEU A 512 21.83 -14.99 -14.67
C LEU A 512 23.15 -15.32 -15.38
N GLU A 513 23.86 -16.32 -14.84
CA GLU A 513 25.02 -16.87 -15.50
C GLU A 513 24.63 -17.56 -16.81
N VAL A 514 25.57 -17.71 -17.75
CA VAL A 514 25.32 -18.33 -19.06
C VAL A 514 24.65 -19.71 -18.93
N ALA A 515 25.07 -20.51 -17.94
CA ALA A 515 24.49 -21.82 -17.66
C ALA A 515 23.02 -21.71 -17.19
N ASP A 516 22.69 -20.68 -16.41
CA ASP A 516 21.33 -20.42 -15.95
C ASP A 516 20.45 -19.89 -17.09
N VAL A 517 20.99 -19.05 -17.98
CA VAL A 517 20.34 -18.62 -19.23
C VAL A 517 20.00 -19.83 -20.08
N ALA A 518 20.95 -20.76 -20.29
CA ALA A 518 20.71 -21.98 -21.04
C ALA A 518 19.57 -22.82 -20.45
N ARG A 519 19.51 -22.95 -19.11
CA ARG A 519 18.41 -23.63 -18.42
C ARG A 519 17.06 -22.93 -18.61
N VAL A 520 17.01 -21.60 -18.57
CA VAL A 520 15.77 -20.83 -18.84
C VAL A 520 15.32 -21.02 -20.28
N MET A 521 16.25 -21.04 -21.24
CA MET A 521 15.94 -21.30 -22.64
C MET A 521 15.40 -22.73 -22.85
N ALA A 522 16.04 -23.72 -22.22
CA ALA A 522 15.62 -25.12 -22.28
C ALA A 522 14.23 -25.33 -21.66
N SER A 523 13.92 -24.68 -20.54
CA SER A 523 12.60 -24.79 -19.90
C SER A 523 11.49 -24.15 -20.73
N HIS A 524 11.78 -23.10 -21.50
CA HIS A 524 10.75 -22.37 -22.26
C HIS A 524 10.39 -23.01 -23.60
N VAL A 525 11.30 -23.83 -24.17
CA VAL A 525 11.15 -24.39 -25.52
C VAL A 525 11.32 -25.93 -25.55
N GLY A 526 11.64 -26.56 -24.41
CA GLY A 526 11.73 -28.01 -24.26
C GLY A 526 12.94 -28.65 -24.95
N THR A 527 13.91 -27.86 -25.41
CA THR A 527 15.14 -28.31 -26.08
C THR A 527 16.34 -27.50 -25.59
N ASP A 528 17.46 -28.17 -25.32
CA ASP A 528 18.69 -27.50 -24.86
C ASP A 528 19.27 -26.63 -25.98
N PRO A 529 19.52 -25.33 -25.73
CA PRO A 529 20.19 -24.48 -26.70
C PRO A 529 21.67 -24.84 -26.81
N ASP A 530 22.26 -24.66 -27.99
CA ASP A 530 23.72 -24.69 -28.12
C ASP A 530 24.37 -23.58 -27.26
N ASP A 531 25.55 -23.88 -26.71
CA ASP A 531 26.34 -22.97 -25.86
C ASP A 531 26.60 -21.58 -26.50
N GLU A 532 26.75 -21.53 -27.83
CA GLU A 532 27.00 -20.30 -28.57
C GLU A 532 25.77 -19.38 -28.58
N LEU A 533 24.57 -19.96 -28.74
CA LEU A 533 23.32 -19.20 -28.70
C LEU A 533 23.02 -18.72 -27.28
N ALA A 534 23.24 -19.56 -26.26
CA ALA A 534 23.07 -19.16 -24.86
C ALA A 534 24.01 -18.01 -24.46
N ARG A 535 25.28 -18.04 -24.89
CA ARG A 535 26.22 -16.93 -24.69
C ARG A 535 25.78 -15.67 -25.41
N LEU A 536 25.37 -15.77 -26.67
CA LEU A 536 24.89 -14.62 -27.43
C LEU A 536 23.66 -13.97 -26.79
N VAL A 537 22.71 -14.77 -26.30
CA VAL A 537 21.55 -14.28 -25.55
C VAL A 537 22.00 -13.64 -24.24
N SER A 538 22.91 -14.27 -23.50
CA SER A 538 23.46 -13.72 -22.25
C SER A 538 24.14 -12.37 -22.46
N ASP A 539 25.03 -12.25 -23.45
CA ASP A 539 25.77 -11.01 -23.77
C ASP A 539 24.84 -9.87 -24.20
N ARG A 540 23.76 -10.18 -24.94
CA ARG A 540 22.78 -9.19 -25.39
C ARG A 540 21.82 -8.74 -24.29
N THR A 541 21.58 -9.59 -23.30
CA THR A 541 20.59 -9.35 -22.24
C THR A 541 21.23 -8.98 -20.91
N GLY A 542 22.56 -9.12 -20.76
CA GLY A 542 23.26 -9.02 -19.48
C GLY A 542 22.82 -10.10 -18.48
N GLY A 543 22.26 -11.22 -18.97
CA GLY A 543 21.67 -12.27 -18.15
C GLY A 543 20.38 -11.86 -17.42
N ASN A 544 19.78 -10.70 -17.72
CA ASN A 544 18.54 -10.29 -17.05
C ASN A 544 17.37 -11.20 -17.47
N PRO A 545 16.73 -11.94 -16.53
CA PRO A 545 15.67 -12.90 -16.85
C PRO A 545 14.53 -12.34 -17.70
N PHE A 546 14.13 -11.08 -17.47
CA PHE A 546 13.07 -10.44 -18.24
C PHE A 546 13.44 -10.31 -19.73
N PHE A 547 14.69 -9.92 -20.04
CA PHE A 547 15.14 -9.82 -21.44
C PHE A 547 15.40 -11.19 -22.06
N VAL A 548 15.89 -12.16 -21.29
CA VAL A 548 16.08 -13.53 -21.77
C VAL A 548 14.75 -14.13 -22.25
N ILE A 549 13.69 -14.02 -21.43
CA ILE A 549 12.35 -14.49 -21.80
C ILE A 549 11.81 -13.75 -23.03
N GLU A 550 12.06 -12.44 -23.12
CA GLU A 550 11.58 -11.65 -24.24
C GLU A 550 12.27 -12.00 -25.57
N VAL A 551 13.59 -12.27 -25.53
CA VAL A 551 14.34 -12.78 -26.68
C VAL A 551 13.84 -14.17 -27.09
N LEU A 552 13.53 -15.04 -26.12
CA LEU A 552 12.97 -16.37 -26.39
C LEU A 552 11.61 -16.30 -27.09
N ARG A 553 10.72 -15.40 -26.68
CA ARG A 553 9.43 -15.19 -27.36
C ARG A 553 9.60 -14.71 -28.80
N LEU A 554 10.57 -13.83 -29.06
CA LEU A 554 10.92 -13.36 -30.40
C LEU A 554 11.46 -14.50 -31.27
N LEU A 555 12.29 -15.37 -30.69
CA LEU A 555 12.80 -16.56 -31.37
C LEU A 555 11.68 -17.55 -31.71
N GLY A 556 10.74 -17.77 -30.80
CA GLY A 556 9.56 -18.60 -31.03
C GLY A 556 8.71 -18.11 -32.21
N THR A 557 8.46 -16.80 -32.31
CA THR A 557 7.72 -16.23 -33.47
C THR A 557 8.47 -16.34 -34.79
N SER A 558 9.79 -16.49 -34.74
CA SER A 558 10.65 -16.68 -35.92
C SER A 558 10.83 -18.16 -36.33
N GLY A 559 10.16 -19.10 -35.62
CA GLY A 559 10.18 -20.53 -35.94
C GLY A 559 11.35 -21.30 -35.32
N TRP A 560 11.95 -20.80 -34.23
CA TRP A 560 12.86 -21.59 -33.38
C TRP A 560 12.01 -22.43 -32.40
N PRO A 561 12.33 -23.72 -32.16
CA PRO A 561 13.58 -24.44 -32.43
C PRO A 561 13.65 -25.20 -33.76
N GLN A 562 12.65 -25.06 -34.64
CA GLN A 562 12.62 -25.80 -35.92
C GLN A 562 13.66 -25.32 -36.95
N ARG A 563 14.35 -24.20 -36.67
CA ARG A 563 15.45 -23.62 -37.48
C ARG A 563 16.82 -23.91 -36.89
N THR A 564 17.87 -23.78 -37.71
CA THR A 564 19.25 -24.03 -37.27
C THR A 564 19.73 -22.97 -36.27
N THR A 565 20.65 -23.37 -35.38
CA THR A 565 21.26 -22.46 -34.39
C THR A 565 21.88 -21.21 -35.02
N SER A 566 22.49 -21.34 -36.21
CA SER A 566 23.07 -20.21 -36.95
C SER A 566 22.00 -19.20 -37.43
N GLU A 567 20.81 -19.66 -37.80
CA GLU A 567 19.70 -18.79 -38.20
C GLU A 567 19.09 -18.08 -36.98
N ALA A 568 18.93 -18.80 -35.86
CA ALA A 568 18.48 -18.22 -34.60
C ALA A 568 19.49 -17.16 -34.08
N ALA A 569 20.78 -17.46 -34.13
CA ALA A 569 21.84 -16.52 -33.76
C ALA A 569 21.83 -15.28 -34.65
N SER A 570 21.58 -15.43 -35.96
CA SER A 570 21.42 -14.28 -36.88
C SER A 570 20.20 -13.43 -36.52
N VAL A 571 19.08 -14.04 -36.10
CA VAL A 571 17.90 -13.31 -35.63
C VAL A 571 18.21 -12.53 -34.35
N VAL A 572 18.89 -13.14 -33.38
CA VAL A 572 19.33 -12.43 -32.16
C VAL A 572 20.28 -11.29 -32.51
N ALA A 573 21.24 -11.51 -33.40
CA ALA A 573 22.23 -10.51 -33.77
C ALA A 573 21.67 -9.34 -34.58
N GLN A 574 20.67 -9.57 -35.44
CA GLN A 574 20.10 -8.55 -36.34
C GLN A 574 18.82 -7.90 -35.83
N GLN A 575 17.99 -8.63 -35.05
CA GLN A 575 16.63 -8.22 -34.73
C GLN A 575 16.36 -7.93 -33.26
N VAL A 576 17.27 -8.28 -32.35
CA VAL A 576 17.15 -7.94 -30.92
C VAL A 576 17.85 -6.58 -30.71
N PRO A 577 17.08 -5.50 -30.46
CA PRO A 577 17.65 -4.21 -30.11
C PRO A 577 18.42 -4.29 -28.79
N ALA A 578 19.40 -3.41 -28.60
CA ALA A 578 20.24 -3.38 -27.40
C ALA A 578 19.49 -2.95 -26.11
N GLY A 579 18.17 -2.72 -26.13
CA GLY A 579 17.42 -2.22 -24.99
C GLY A 579 15.92 -2.52 -24.97
N VAL A 580 15.39 -2.59 -23.75
CA VAL A 580 14.00 -2.93 -23.37
C VAL A 580 12.93 -2.23 -24.18
N ARG A 581 13.11 -0.91 -24.38
CA ARG A 581 12.08 -0.03 -24.95
C ARG A 581 11.85 -0.30 -26.44
N ASP A 582 12.87 -0.76 -27.15
CA ASP A 582 12.78 -0.99 -28.60
C ASP A 582 12.08 -2.32 -28.92
N VAL A 583 12.23 -3.32 -28.05
CA VAL A 583 11.46 -4.57 -28.16
C VAL A 583 9.98 -4.30 -27.87
N LEU A 584 9.68 -3.57 -26.80
CA LEU A 584 8.30 -3.21 -26.43
C LEU A 584 7.64 -2.33 -27.51
N ARG A 585 8.32 -1.32 -28.05
CA ARG A 585 7.85 -0.51 -29.19
C ARG A 585 7.45 -1.35 -30.39
N ARG A 586 8.28 -2.34 -30.74
CA ARG A 586 8.01 -3.22 -31.88
C ARG A 586 6.77 -4.08 -31.65
N ARG A 587 6.53 -4.56 -30.43
CA ARG A 587 5.28 -5.25 -30.08
C ARG A 587 4.07 -4.32 -30.16
N LEU A 588 4.17 -3.12 -29.60
CA LEU A 588 3.09 -2.12 -29.63
C LEU A 588 2.72 -1.73 -31.07
N SER A 589 3.68 -1.68 -31.99
CA SER A 589 3.43 -1.37 -33.42
C SER A 589 2.68 -2.45 -34.20
N ARG A 590 2.59 -3.68 -33.67
CA ARG A 590 1.88 -4.80 -34.31
C ARG A 590 0.44 -4.94 -33.83
N LEU A 591 0.06 -4.19 -32.79
CA LEU A 591 -1.31 -4.20 -32.27
C LEU A 591 -2.23 -3.32 -33.12
N PRO A 592 -3.53 -3.65 -33.23
CA PRO A 592 -4.51 -2.77 -33.86
C PRO A 592 -4.53 -1.38 -33.20
N ASP A 593 -4.85 -0.34 -33.98
CA ASP A 593 -4.84 1.06 -33.49
C ASP A 593 -5.80 1.28 -32.31
N GLN A 594 -6.94 0.58 -32.30
CA GLN A 594 -7.91 0.62 -31.21
C GLN A 594 -7.35 -0.01 -29.93
N THR A 595 -6.73 -1.19 -30.03
CA THR A 595 -6.03 -1.86 -28.91
C THR A 595 -4.90 -1.01 -28.36
N ARG A 596 -4.13 -0.34 -29.23
CA ARG A 596 -3.09 0.59 -28.80
C ARG A 596 -3.69 1.79 -28.06
N THR A 597 -4.84 2.31 -28.50
CA THR A 597 -5.53 3.42 -27.83
C THR A 597 -5.98 3.03 -26.43
N VAL A 598 -6.55 1.83 -26.26
CA VAL A 598 -6.92 1.26 -24.95
C VAL A 598 -5.70 1.14 -24.04
N LEU A 599 -4.58 0.59 -24.53
CA LEU A 599 -3.34 0.48 -23.77
C LEU A 599 -2.73 1.82 -23.37
N LEU A 600 -2.80 2.84 -24.23
CA LEU A 600 -2.29 4.18 -23.91
C LEU A 600 -3.09 4.82 -22.78
N VAL A 601 -4.41 4.66 -22.77
CA VAL A 601 -5.28 5.15 -21.69
C VAL A 601 -5.03 4.34 -20.41
N ALA A 602 -5.01 3.02 -20.49
CA ALA A 602 -4.67 2.15 -19.37
C ALA A 602 -3.33 2.52 -18.71
N ALA A 603 -2.30 2.78 -19.52
CA ALA A 603 -0.99 3.20 -19.03
C ALA A 603 -1.01 4.56 -18.30
N VAL A 604 -1.92 5.46 -18.69
CA VAL A 604 -2.16 6.73 -17.99
C VAL A 604 -2.95 6.51 -16.69
N THR A 605 -3.93 5.61 -16.67
CA THR A 605 -4.76 5.29 -15.50
C THR A 605 -3.94 4.75 -14.33
N GLY A 606 -3.00 3.84 -14.58
CA GLY A 606 -2.14 3.29 -13.54
C GLY A 606 -1.51 1.96 -13.91
N GLN A 607 -0.72 1.41 -12.99
CA GLN A 607 -0.21 0.04 -13.08
C GLN A 607 -1.36 -0.99 -13.02
N GLU A 608 -2.40 -0.67 -12.25
CA GLU A 608 -3.69 -1.34 -12.21
C GLU A 608 -4.78 -0.39 -12.75
N PHE A 609 -5.76 -0.93 -13.47
CA PHE A 609 -6.84 -0.13 -14.05
C PHE A 609 -8.14 -0.92 -14.17
N ASP A 610 -9.27 -0.22 -14.01
CA ASP A 610 -10.59 -0.77 -14.29
C ASP A 610 -10.94 -0.52 -15.77
N LEU A 611 -11.50 -1.55 -16.40
CA LEU A 611 -11.92 -1.46 -17.81
C LEU A 611 -12.98 -0.38 -18.01
N ASP A 612 -13.90 -0.19 -17.07
CA ASP A 612 -14.94 0.85 -17.16
C ASP A 612 -14.36 2.27 -17.25
N VAL A 613 -13.33 2.58 -16.47
CA VAL A 613 -12.65 3.89 -16.50
C VAL A 613 -11.95 4.07 -17.85
N VAL A 614 -11.27 3.03 -18.34
CA VAL A 614 -10.60 3.07 -19.65
C VAL A 614 -11.61 3.20 -20.78
N ARG A 615 -12.75 2.53 -20.70
CA ARG A 615 -13.87 2.60 -21.66
C ARG A 615 -14.46 4.01 -21.70
N ALA A 616 -14.78 4.58 -20.55
CA ALA A 616 -15.30 5.95 -20.45
C ALA A 616 -14.35 6.99 -21.08
N VAL A 617 -13.04 6.82 -20.91
CA VAL A 617 -12.03 7.71 -21.50
C VAL A 617 -11.75 7.42 -22.97
N THR A 618 -11.87 6.20 -23.44
CA THR A 618 -11.64 5.89 -24.87
C THR A 618 -12.87 6.17 -25.72
N GLY A 619 -14.08 6.06 -25.15
CA GLY A 619 -15.35 6.15 -25.86
C GLY A 619 -15.60 4.93 -26.77
N VAL A 620 -14.92 3.82 -26.50
CA VAL A 620 -15.07 2.55 -27.22
C VAL A 620 -16.25 1.78 -26.64
N ASP A 621 -17.00 1.06 -27.48
CA ASP A 621 -18.11 0.21 -27.05
C ASP A 621 -17.63 -0.98 -26.20
N ASP A 622 -18.52 -1.59 -25.43
CA ASP A 622 -18.17 -2.59 -24.41
C ASP A 622 -17.46 -3.82 -24.97
N ASP A 623 -18.05 -4.42 -26.02
CA ASP A 623 -17.51 -5.61 -26.69
C ASP A 623 -16.13 -5.35 -27.32
N ASP A 624 -15.95 -4.16 -27.90
CA ASP A 624 -14.69 -3.75 -28.53
C ASP A 624 -13.58 -3.48 -27.51
N ALA A 625 -13.93 -2.88 -26.36
CA ALA A 625 -12.99 -2.63 -25.28
C ALA A 625 -12.53 -3.95 -24.63
N LEU A 626 -13.46 -4.89 -24.45
CA LEU A 626 -13.15 -6.24 -23.96
C LEU A 626 -12.25 -6.99 -24.94
N ALA A 627 -12.60 -7.04 -26.23
CA ALA A 627 -11.78 -7.67 -27.26
C ALA A 627 -10.37 -7.05 -27.34
N ALA A 628 -10.26 -5.72 -27.19
CA ALA A 628 -8.97 -5.05 -27.13
C ALA A 628 -8.14 -5.50 -25.93
N VAL A 629 -8.72 -5.62 -24.73
CA VAL A 629 -7.97 -6.08 -23.55
C VAL A 629 -7.62 -7.56 -23.63
N GLU A 630 -8.50 -8.42 -24.10
CA GLU A 630 -8.23 -9.86 -24.32
C GLU A 630 -7.02 -10.08 -25.26
N LEU A 631 -6.91 -9.28 -26.32
CA LEU A 631 -5.74 -9.30 -27.22
C LEU A 631 -4.44 -8.91 -26.47
N THR A 632 -4.52 -7.98 -25.50
CA THR A 632 -3.35 -7.55 -24.73
C THR A 632 -2.95 -8.54 -23.63
N VAL A 633 -3.93 -9.27 -23.08
CA VAL A 633 -3.70 -10.40 -22.17
C VAL A 633 -3.04 -11.55 -22.94
N SER A 634 -3.57 -11.90 -24.11
CA SER A 634 -2.98 -12.90 -25.00
C SER A 634 -1.55 -12.55 -25.45
N ALA A 635 -1.26 -11.25 -25.62
CA ALA A 635 0.08 -10.76 -25.93
C ALA A 635 1.03 -10.71 -24.71
N GLY A 636 0.55 -11.04 -23.51
CA GLY A 636 1.30 -11.02 -22.26
C GLY A 636 1.76 -9.62 -21.82
N LEU A 637 1.04 -8.57 -22.26
CA LEU A 637 1.31 -7.18 -21.88
C LEU A 637 0.57 -6.79 -20.60
N VAL A 638 -0.63 -7.33 -20.44
CA VAL A 638 -1.57 -7.09 -19.34
C VAL A 638 -1.96 -8.46 -18.78
N ALA A 639 -2.34 -8.51 -17.51
CA ALA A 639 -2.93 -9.67 -16.85
C ALA A 639 -4.23 -9.24 -16.16
N GLU A 640 -5.20 -10.12 -16.10
CA GLU A 640 -6.44 -9.89 -15.34
C GLU A 640 -6.19 -10.05 -13.83
N ASP A 641 -6.91 -9.27 -13.02
CA ASP A 641 -6.88 -9.40 -11.56
C ASP A 641 -7.76 -10.60 -11.15
N PRO A 642 -7.21 -11.62 -10.48
CA PRO A 642 -7.99 -12.80 -10.07
C PRO A 642 -9.02 -12.51 -8.96
N ALA A 643 -8.91 -11.38 -8.25
CA ALA A 643 -9.79 -11.02 -7.14
C ALA A 643 -10.97 -10.12 -7.55
N VAL A 644 -10.86 -9.40 -8.67
CA VAL A 644 -11.83 -8.36 -9.07
C VAL A 644 -12.11 -8.41 -10.57
N VAL A 645 -13.36 -8.76 -10.93
CA VAL A 645 -13.82 -8.80 -12.33
C VAL A 645 -13.72 -7.42 -12.97
N GLY A 646 -13.19 -7.35 -14.20
CA GLY A 646 -13.07 -6.10 -14.96
C GLY A 646 -11.89 -5.23 -14.55
N ARG A 647 -11.05 -5.68 -13.60
CA ARG A 647 -9.78 -5.04 -13.24
C ARG A 647 -8.61 -5.77 -13.89
N PHE A 648 -7.69 -4.98 -14.42
CA PHE A 648 -6.52 -5.47 -15.13
C PHE A 648 -5.26 -4.78 -14.61
N ARG A 649 -4.11 -5.41 -14.81
CA ARG A 649 -2.79 -4.88 -14.42
C ARG A 649 -1.76 -5.12 -15.49
N PHE A 650 -0.80 -4.21 -15.64
CA PHE A 650 0.32 -4.48 -16.53
C PHE A 650 1.16 -5.65 -16.00
N ALA A 651 1.51 -6.60 -16.89
CA ALA A 651 2.28 -7.78 -16.50
C ALA A 651 3.66 -7.41 -15.90
N HIS A 652 4.22 -6.27 -16.31
CA HIS A 652 5.42 -5.68 -15.72
C HIS A 652 5.39 -4.15 -15.83
N ALA A 653 5.86 -3.44 -14.79
CA ALA A 653 5.96 -1.98 -14.75
C ALA A 653 6.72 -1.36 -15.96
N LEU A 654 7.76 -2.04 -16.48
CA LEU A 654 8.53 -1.59 -17.65
C LEU A 654 7.67 -1.48 -18.92
N ILE A 655 6.63 -2.31 -19.04
CA ILE A 655 5.70 -2.27 -20.18
C ILE A 655 4.91 -0.96 -20.14
N ARG A 656 4.32 -0.67 -18.98
CA ARG A 656 3.60 0.58 -18.74
C ARG A 656 4.52 1.79 -18.96
N GLU A 657 5.71 1.80 -18.39
CA GLU A 657 6.67 2.92 -18.54
C GLU A 657 7.03 3.18 -20.00
N ALA A 658 7.22 2.12 -20.80
CA ALA A 658 7.48 2.24 -22.22
C ALA A 658 6.29 2.88 -22.96
N ILE A 659 5.07 2.39 -22.71
CA ILE A 659 3.83 2.91 -23.32
C ILE A 659 3.59 4.36 -22.90
N TYR A 660 3.66 4.66 -21.60
CA TYR A 660 3.47 6.00 -21.06
C TYR A 660 4.52 6.99 -21.58
N GLY A 661 5.76 6.53 -21.78
CA GLY A 661 6.86 7.29 -22.35
C GLY A 661 6.68 7.67 -23.83
N GLU A 662 5.87 6.93 -24.59
CA GLU A 662 5.54 7.27 -25.99
C GLU A 662 4.54 8.42 -26.11
N ILE A 663 3.80 8.72 -25.04
CA ILE A 663 2.75 9.74 -25.07
C ILE A 663 3.40 11.13 -24.92
N SER A 664 3.11 12.05 -25.85
CA SER A 664 3.56 13.43 -25.75
C SER A 664 3.04 14.10 -24.46
N ARG A 665 3.79 15.05 -23.88
CA ARG A 665 3.41 15.71 -22.61
C ARG A 665 2.01 16.33 -22.67
N ALA A 666 1.66 16.99 -23.77
CA ALA A 666 0.34 17.61 -23.97
C ALA A 666 -0.79 16.58 -24.03
N ARG A 667 -0.57 15.43 -24.70
CA ARG A 667 -1.57 14.34 -24.77
C ARG A 667 -1.71 13.65 -23.42
N ARG A 668 -0.63 13.46 -22.67
CA ARG A 668 -0.67 12.94 -21.29
C ARG A 668 -1.52 13.81 -20.38
N ALA A 669 -1.29 15.11 -20.34
CA ALA A 669 -2.06 16.02 -19.48
C ALA A 669 -3.57 15.98 -19.80
N ARG A 670 -3.95 15.95 -21.09
CA ARG A 670 -5.35 15.76 -21.51
C ARG A 670 -5.94 14.41 -21.10
N LEU A 671 -5.16 13.34 -21.22
CA LEU A 671 -5.60 12.01 -20.80
C LEU A 671 -5.77 11.95 -19.28
N HIS A 672 -4.84 12.53 -18.50
CA HIS A 672 -4.99 12.60 -17.04
C HIS A 672 -6.25 13.38 -16.63
N ALA A 673 -6.61 14.47 -17.33
CA ALA A 673 -7.86 15.18 -17.08
C ALA A 673 -9.09 14.28 -17.29
N ARG A 674 -9.12 13.56 -18.42
CA ARG A 674 -10.24 12.66 -18.76
C ARG A 674 -10.32 11.47 -17.82
N VAL A 675 -9.19 10.89 -17.43
CA VAL A 675 -9.13 9.81 -16.45
C VAL A 675 -9.57 10.29 -15.07
N GLY A 676 -9.10 11.45 -14.61
CA GLY A 676 -9.54 12.05 -13.35
C GLY A 676 -11.05 12.27 -13.31
N GLN A 677 -11.64 12.77 -14.40
CA GLN A 677 -13.09 12.89 -14.52
C GLN A 677 -13.80 11.53 -14.51
N ALA A 678 -13.32 10.56 -15.29
CA ALA A 678 -13.93 9.23 -15.34
C ALA A 678 -13.89 8.52 -13.96
N LEU A 679 -12.81 8.70 -13.19
CA LEU A 679 -12.71 8.19 -11.82
C LEU A 679 -13.75 8.83 -10.90
N LEU A 680 -13.96 10.15 -10.99
CA LEU A 680 -15.01 10.83 -10.24
C LEU A 680 -16.41 10.31 -10.60
N ASP A 681 -16.69 10.14 -11.90
CA ASP A 681 -18.00 9.72 -12.37
C ASP A 681 -18.35 8.27 -11.95
N HIS A 682 -17.36 7.37 -11.91
CA HIS A 682 -17.59 5.94 -11.66
C HIS A 682 -17.40 5.54 -10.20
N ARG A 683 -16.54 6.25 -9.44
CA ARG A 683 -16.19 5.90 -8.06
C ARG A 683 -16.53 7.00 -7.04
N GLY A 684 -16.98 8.18 -7.48
CA GLY A 684 -17.29 9.32 -6.59
C GLY A 684 -16.05 9.98 -5.97
N GLU A 685 -16.23 10.70 -4.86
CA GLU A 685 -15.15 11.31 -4.07
C GLU A 685 -14.82 10.46 -2.82
N GLY A 686 -14.61 9.15 -3.03
CA GLY A 686 -14.29 8.20 -1.96
C GLY A 686 -12.83 8.31 -1.48
N VAL A 687 -12.61 8.05 -0.19
CA VAL A 687 -11.28 8.08 0.47
C VAL A 687 -10.26 7.16 -0.23
N ASP A 688 -10.72 6.04 -0.79
CA ASP A 688 -9.89 5.00 -1.38
C ASP A 688 -9.11 5.44 -2.63
N HIS A 689 -9.50 6.54 -3.29
CA HIS A 689 -8.87 7.01 -4.52
C HIS A 689 -8.62 8.53 -4.56
N VAL A 690 -8.70 9.23 -3.42
CA VAL A 690 -8.40 10.68 -3.32
C VAL A 690 -6.98 11.00 -3.81
N LEU A 691 -5.99 10.19 -3.43
CA LEU A 691 -4.60 10.38 -3.83
C LEU A 691 -4.38 10.10 -5.33
N GLN A 692 -5.06 9.10 -5.88
CA GLN A 692 -5.06 8.83 -7.32
C GLN A 692 -5.67 10.02 -8.09
N LEU A 693 -6.81 10.54 -7.64
CA LEU A 693 -7.44 11.73 -8.22
C LEU A 693 -6.51 12.94 -8.17
N ALA A 694 -5.91 13.24 -7.01
CA ALA A 694 -4.96 14.34 -6.87
C ALA A 694 -3.82 14.26 -7.87
N GLN A 695 -3.26 13.06 -8.08
CA GLN A 695 -2.18 12.85 -9.04
C GLN A 695 -2.63 13.09 -10.49
N HIS A 696 -3.80 12.59 -10.89
CA HIS A 696 -4.36 12.85 -12.23
C HIS A 696 -4.62 14.34 -12.45
N TRP A 697 -5.25 15.01 -11.49
CA TRP A 697 -5.57 16.43 -11.61
C TRP A 697 -4.32 17.31 -11.59
N TRP A 698 -3.30 16.96 -10.79
CA TRP A 698 -2.00 17.64 -10.81
C TRP A 698 -1.30 17.52 -12.17
N LEU A 699 -1.25 16.32 -12.75
CA LEU A 699 -0.67 16.10 -14.09
C LEU A 699 -1.49 16.74 -15.23
N ALA A 700 -2.79 16.95 -15.01
CA ALA A 700 -3.70 17.63 -15.93
C ALA A 700 -3.61 19.16 -15.87
N ALA A 701 -3.12 19.73 -14.77
CA ALA A 701 -3.13 21.15 -14.49
C ALA A 701 -2.60 22.06 -15.64
N PRO A 702 -1.55 21.67 -16.42
CA PRO A 702 -1.10 22.48 -17.56
C PRO A 702 -2.15 22.68 -18.67
N VAL A 703 -3.22 21.88 -18.70
CA VAL A 703 -4.28 21.95 -19.72
C VAL A 703 -5.61 22.40 -19.13
N VAL A 704 -5.96 21.97 -17.92
CA VAL A 704 -7.24 22.32 -17.27
C VAL A 704 -7.18 23.56 -16.37
N GLY A 705 -5.97 24.01 -16.04
CA GLY A 705 -5.72 25.11 -15.12
C GLY A 705 -5.56 24.64 -13.67
N ALA A 706 -4.78 25.39 -12.88
CA ALA A 706 -4.50 25.07 -11.49
C ALA A 706 -5.77 25.06 -10.61
N GLU A 707 -6.72 25.97 -10.87
CA GLU A 707 -7.96 26.09 -10.08
C GLU A 707 -8.79 24.81 -10.02
N GLN A 708 -8.81 24.02 -11.10
CA GLN A 708 -9.50 22.72 -11.12
C GLN A 708 -8.72 21.64 -10.38
N ALA A 709 -7.39 21.73 -10.33
CA ALA A 709 -6.56 20.69 -9.73
C ALA A 709 -6.42 20.82 -8.20
N ILE A 710 -6.39 22.05 -7.69
CA ILE A 710 -6.06 22.32 -6.28
C ILE A 710 -7.01 21.65 -5.29
N PRO A 711 -8.35 21.66 -5.46
CA PRO A 711 -9.24 21.01 -4.50
C PRO A 711 -8.89 19.52 -4.27
N HIS A 712 -8.52 18.81 -5.34
CA HIS A 712 -8.15 17.40 -5.26
C HIS A 712 -6.79 17.21 -4.57
N VAL A 713 -5.80 18.06 -4.88
CA VAL A 713 -4.47 17.98 -4.24
C VAL A 713 -4.53 18.35 -2.75
N VAL A 714 -5.38 19.32 -2.37
CA VAL A 714 -5.62 19.68 -0.96
C VAL A 714 -6.33 18.54 -0.22
N ALA A 715 -7.34 17.92 -0.81
CA ALA A 715 -8.02 16.76 -0.21
C ALA A 715 -7.04 15.58 0.01
N ALA A 716 -6.12 15.34 -0.92
CA ALA A 716 -5.05 14.37 -0.74
C ALA A 716 -4.12 14.73 0.42
N ALA A 717 -3.71 16.00 0.54
CA ALA A 717 -2.91 16.46 1.67
C ALA A 717 -3.64 16.27 3.01
N GLU A 718 -4.96 16.50 3.07
CA GLU A 718 -5.78 16.25 4.25
C GLU A 718 -5.78 14.78 4.66
N LEU A 719 -6.01 13.88 3.70
CA LEU A 719 -5.94 12.44 3.95
C LEU A 719 -4.56 12.04 4.51
N CYS A 720 -3.48 12.59 3.95
CA CYS A 720 -2.12 12.36 4.44
C CYS A 720 -1.90 12.91 5.86
N LEU A 721 -2.47 14.06 6.20
CA LEU A 721 -2.41 14.61 7.56
C LEU A 721 -3.18 13.73 8.56
N ASP A 722 -4.38 13.28 8.19
CA ASP A 722 -5.25 12.44 9.03
C ASP A 722 -4.66 11.03 9.29
N THR A 723 -3.77 10.59 8.41
CA THR A 723 -3.04 9.31 8.51
C THR A 723 -1.60 9.47 9.01
N PHE A 724 -1.17 10.70 9.34
CA PHE A 724 0.19 11.05 9.77
C PHE A 724 1.32 10.82 8.76
N ALA A 725 1.00 10.77 7.47
CA ALA A 725 1.97 10.81 6.38
C ALA A 725 2.37 12.26 6.05
N HIS A 726 3.06 12.89 6.99
CA HIS A 726 3.41 14.31 6.94
C HIS A 726 4.30 14.69 5.75
N GLU A 727 5.27 13.85 5.39
CA GLU A 727 6.13 14.11 4.22
C GLU A 727 5.35 14.09 2.90
N GLU A 728 4.35 13.22 2.79
CA GLU A 728 3.48 13.18 1.61
C GLU A 728 2.55 14.39 1.60
N ALA A 729 1.97 14.76 2.76
CA ALA A 729 1.17 15.98 2.88
C ALA A 729 1.97 17.24 2.47
N GLU A 730 3.23 17.36 2.92
CA GLU A 730 4.10 18.47 2.57
C GLU A 730 4.36 18.50 1.05
N ARG A 731 4.66 17.33 0.47
CA ARG A 731 4.89 17.19 -0.97
C ARG A 731 3.68 17.64 -1.79
N GLN A 732 2.47 17.23 -1.40
CA GLN A 732 1.23 17.62 -2.08
C GLN A 732 0.95 19.12 -1.97
N LEU A 733 1.15 19.71 -0.77
CA LEU A 733 0.96 21.14 -0.55
C LEU A 733 1.98 22.00 -1.33
N ARG A 734 3.26 21.61 -1.36
CA ARG A 734 4.28 22.31 -2.16
C ARG A 734 4.00 22.22 -3.65
N ARG A 735 3.60 21.05 -4.15
CA ARG A 735 3.15 20.86 -5.54
C ARG A 735 1.99 21.80 -5.90
N SER A 736 1.08 22.05 -4.96
CA SER A 736 -0.03 22.98 -5.16
C SER A 736 0.45 24.42 -5.32
N LEU A 737 1.44 24.84 -4.52
CA LEU A 737 2.06 26.16 -4.65
C LEU A 737 2.81 26.33 -5.99
N ASP A 738 3.52 25.30 -6.46
CA ASP A 738 4.21 25.33 -7.74
C ASP A 738 3.22 25.50 -8.92
N LEU A 739 2.07 24.82 -8.86
CA LEU A 739 1.00 24.99 -9.85
C LEU A 739 0.44 26.42 -9.82
N LEU A 740 0.12 26.92 -8.62
CA LEU A 740 -0.42 28.27 -8.40
C LEU A 740 0.53 29.37 -8.88
N ALA A 741 1.84 29.18 -8.72
CA ALA A 741 2.85 30.15 -9.16
C ALA A 741 2.79 30.42 -10.68
N THR A 742 2.39 29.42 -11.47
CA THR A 742 2.28 29.52 -12.93
C THR A 742 0.87 29.91 -13.42
N ALA A 743 -0.11 29.97 -12.52
CA ALA A 743 -1.49 30.24 -12.85
C ALA A 743 -1.79 31.75 -12.96
N THR A 744 -2.75 32.10 -13.83
CA THR A 744 -3.23 33.47 -14.00
C THR A 744 -3.73 34.04 -12.66
N PRO A 745 -3.40 35.29 -12.31
CA PRO A 745 -3.89 35.91 -11.07
C PRO A 745 -5.41 36.09 -11.10
N THR A 746 -6.12 35.44 -10.18
CA THR A 746 -7.57 35.54 -9.96
C THR A 746 -7.84 35.54 -8.44
N SER A 747 -9.01 36.02 -8.02
CA SER A 747 -9.41 35.92 -6.60
C SER A 747 -9.55 34.45 -6.14
N GLY A 748 -9.97 33.54 -7.03
CA GLY A 748 -10.03 32.10 -6.75
C GLY A 748 -8.66 31.47 -6.54
N ARG A 749 -7.65 31.90 -7.33
CA ARG A 749 -6.24 31.54 -7.13
C ARG A 749 -5.74 32.00 -5.76
N SER A 750 -5.96 33.27 -5.40
CA SER A 750 -5.52 33.80 -4.10
C SER A 750 -6.16 33.06 -2.93
N ALA A 751 -7.44 32.71 -3.01
CA ALA A 751 -8.13 31.94 -1.98
C ALA A 751 -7.56 30.51 -1.84
N SER A 752 -7.23 29.89 -2.96
CA SER A 752 -6.60 28.57 -2.98
C SER A 752 -5.17 28.58 -2.43
N GLU A 753 -4.38 29.60 -2.81
CA GLU A 753 -3.02 29.83 -2.28
C GLU A 753 -3.07 30.06 -0.76
N LEU A 754 -4.00 30.87 -0.28
CA LEU A 754 -4.22 31.12 1.15
C LEU A 754 -4.48 29.83 1.93
N ALA A 755 -5.38 28.98 1.43
CA ALA A 755 -5.70 27.70 2.07
C ALA A 755 -4.48 26.77 2.14
N VAL A 756 -3.69 26.69 1.06
CA VAL A 756 -2.48 25.87 1.00
C VAL A 756 -1.39 26.41 1.93
N GLN A 757 -1.17 27.73 1.98
CA GLN A 757 -0.17 28.37 2.83
C GLN A 757 -0.45 28.16 4.32
N LEU A 758 -1.71 28.29 4.77
CA LEU A 758 -2.08 28.03 6.16
C LEU A 758 -1.82 26.57 6.57
N ARG A 759 -2.14 25.61 5.70
CA ARG A 759 -1.91 24.18 5.95
C ARG A 759 -0.44 23.84 5.97
N LEU A 760 0.32 24.33 4.97
CA LEU A 760 1.75 24.09 4.87
C LEU A 760 2.51 24.71 6.04
N GLY A 761 2.18 25.95 6.43
CA GLY A 761 2.78 26.58 7.59
C GLY A 761 2.54 25.80 8.88
N THR A 762 1.31 25.29 9.06
CA THR A 762 0.96 24.46 10.24
C THR A 762 1.75 23.16 10.25
N LEU A 763 1.86 22.48 9.11
CA LEU A 763 2.64 21.26 8.95
C LEU A 763 4.14 21.49 9.20
N LEU A 764 4.71 22.59 8.70
CA LEU A 764 6.12 22.93 8.89
C LEU A 764 6.45 23.23 10.37
N VAL A 765 5.52 23.84 11.12
CA VAL A 765 5.67 23.99 12.58
C VAL A 765 5.70 22.63 13.26
N GLN A 766 4.86 21.69 12.82
CA GLN A 766 4.82 20.34 13.38
C GLN A 766 6.12 19.57 13.09
N LEU A 767 6.65 19.67 11.87
CA LEU A 767 7.84 18.91 11.44
C LEU A 767 9.17 19.49 11.91
N HIS A 768 9.27 20.82 12.01
CA HIS A 768 10.55 21.51 12.24
C HIS A 768 10.57 22.34 13.53
N GLY A 769 9.49 22.27 14.31
CA GLY A 769 9.34 23.00 15.56
C GLY A 769 8.73 24.40 15.40
N SER A 770 8.30 24.95 16.54
CA SER A 770 7.50 26.19 16.59
C SER A 770 8.23 27.43 16.09
N GLY A 771 9.56 27.43 16.03
CA GLY A 771 10.37 28.56 15.55
C GLY A 771 10.70 28.54 14.05
N CYS A 772 10.12 27.61 13.27
CA CYS A 772 10.49 27.37 11.88
C CYS A 772 10.36 28.63 10.97
N GLU A 773 11.45 28.99 10.30
CA GLU A 773 11.48 30.14 9.36
C GLU A 773 10.63 29.91 8.11
N HIS A 774 10.57 28.67 7.61
CA HIS A 774 9.72 28.34 6.46
C HIS A 774 8.24 28.50 6.80
N ALA A 775 7.84 28.16 8.03
CA ALA A 775 6.47 28.39 8.49
C ALA A 775 6.14 29.89 8.59
N TRP A 776 7.08 30.71 9.07
CA TRP A 776 6.94 32.18 9.07
C TRP A 776 6.66 32.73 7.66
N ALA A 777 7.41 32.27 6.66
CA ALA A 777 7.19 32.68 5.27
C ALA A 777 5.78 32.30 4.77
N CYS A 778 5.34 31.07 5.04
CA CYS A 778 3.99 30.61 4.68
C CYS A 778 2.89 31.47 5.31
N PHE A 779 2.95 31.70 6.62
CA PHE A 779 1.92 32.47 7.32
C PHE A 779 1.98 33.97 6.98
N SER A 780 3.15 34.50 6.65
CA SER A 780 3.29 35.88 6.15
C SER A 780 2.56 36.04 4.82
N ARG A 781 2.78 35.09 3.90
CA ARG A 781 2.07 35.08 2.62
C ARG A 781 0.55 34.86 2.79
N ALA A 782 0.15 34.00 3.72
CA ALA A 782 -1.26 33.82 4.07
C ALA A 782 -1.89 35.12 4.60
N ARG A 783 -1.18 35.89 5.42
CA ARG A 783 -1.66 37.18 5.92
C ARG A 783 -1.90 38.17 4.77
N GLU A 784 -0.94 38.33 3.87
CA GLU A 784 -1.07 39.18 2.68
C GLU A 784 -2.29 38.79 1.83
N LEU A 785 -2.44 37.50 1.54
CA LEU A 785 -3.57 37.00 0.74
C LEU A 785 -4.91 37.20 1.43
N ALA A 786 -4.98 37.03 2.75
CA ALA A 786 -6.20 37.28 3.52
C ALA A 786 -6.58 38.76 3.53
N GLU A 787 -5.59 39.67 3.61
CA GLU A 787 -5.79 41.12 3.45
C GLU A 787 -6.29 41.47 2.04
N GLU A 788 -5.67 40.92 0.99
CA GLU A 788 -6.08 41.12 -0.41
C GLU A 788 -7.53 40.64 -0.67
N LEU A 789 -7.93 39.52 -0.07
CA LEU A 789 -9.26 38.93 -0.22
C LEU A 789 -10.32 39.56 0.70
N GLY A 790 -9.91 40.33 1.71
CA GLY A 790 -10.80 40.85 2.74
C GLY A 790 -11.40 39.78 3.66
N ASP A 791 -10.74 38.62 3.78
CA ASP A 791 -11.20 37.52 4.65
C ASP A 791 -10.68 37.71 6.08
N GLY A 792 -11.52 38.36 6.92
CA GLY A 792 -11.17 38.61 8.32
C GLY A 792 -11.00 37.35 9.18
N SER A 793 -11.62 36.22 8.82
CA SER A 793 -11.43 34.95 9.56
C SER A 793 -10.06 34.36 9.25
N ALA A 794 -9.69 34.31 7.97
CA ALA A 794 -8.39 33.82 7.55
C ALA A 794 -7.24 34.75 7.98
N LEU A 795 -7.49 36.06 8.00
CA LEU A 795 -6.53 37.04 8.52
C LEU A 795 -6.24 36.80 10.00
N LEU A 796 -7.27 36.61 10.82
CA LEU A 796 -7.11 36.27 12.23
C LEU A 796 -6.32 34.95 12.40
N ALA A 797 -6.62 33.93 11.59
CA ALA A 797 -5.91 32.66 11.64
C ALA A 797 -4.42 32.81 11.26
N ALA A 798 -4.10 33.55 10.20
CA ALA A 798 -2.73 33.82 9.77
C ALA A 798 -1.96 34.62 10.83
N CYS A 799 -2.55 35.67 11.40
CA CYS A 799 -1.94 36.47 12.46
C CYS A 799 -1.69 35.64 13.72
N ARG A 800 -2.63 34.76 14.12
CA ARG A 800 -2.44 33.84 15.24
C ARG A 800 -1.27 32.88 15.00
N SER A 801 -1.17 32.31 13.81
CA SER A 801 -0.07 31.41 13.48
C SER A 801 1.28 32.12 13.43
N LEU A 802 1.35 33.33 12.87
CA LEU A 802 2.54 34.18 12.93
C LEU A 802 2.92 34.53 14.37
N TYR A 803 1.93 34.83 15.21
CA TYR A 803 2.15 35.14 16.62
C TYR A 803 2.87 34.00 17.33
N GLU A 804 2.39 32.76 17.19
CA GLU A 804 3.01 31.60 17.84
C GLU A 804 4.46 31.39 17.37
N VAL A 805 4.74 31.59 16.07
CA VAL A 805 6.10 31.48 15.52
C VAL A 805 7.00 32.62 16.03
N ALA A 806 6.53 33.86 16.04
CA ALA A 806 7.27 35.00 16.60
C ALA A 806 7.57 34.79 18.10
N PHE A 807 6.56 34.37 18.86
CA PHE A 807 6.68 34.12 20.28
C PHE A 807 7.70 33.01 20.56
N ALA A 808 7.65 31.89 19.82
CA ALA A 808 8.63 30.81 19.95
C ALA A 808 10.06 31.27 19.63
N ARG A 809 10.26 32.16 18.65
CA ARG A 809 11.55 32.76 18.28
C ARG A 809 12.01 33.87 19.23
N ALA A 810 11.22 34.17 20.26
CA ALA A 810 11.43 35.28 21.18
C ALA A 810 11.48 36.67 20.48
N ASP A 811 10.80 36.83 19.34
CA ASP A 811 10.56 38.14 18.73
C ASP A 811 9.30 38.75 19.34
N HIS A 812 9.42 39.19 20.59
CA HIS A 812 8.30 39.72 21.37
C HIS A 812 7.77 41.04 20.81
N SER A 813 8.57 41.77 20.03
CA SER A 813 8.12 42.98 19.35
C SER A 813 7.13 42.64 18.23
N ALA A 814 7.49 41.69 17.36
CA ALA A 814 6.59 41.22 16.32
C ALA A 814 5.36 40.52 16.91
N ALA A 815 5.54 39.69 17.95
CA ALA A 815 4.44 39.02 18.63
C ALA A 815 3.43 40.02 19.25
N ALA A 816 3.90 41.11 19.86
CA ALA A 816 3.02 42.13 20.42
C ALA A 816 2.20 42.82 19.32
N ALA A 817 2.83 43.23 18.22
CA ALA A 817 2.15 43.86 17.09
C ALA A 817 1.09 42.94 16.47
N LEU A 818 1.40 41.65 16.30
CA LEU A 818 0.44 40.66 15.79
C LEU A 818 -0.74 40.45 16.75
N ALA A 819 -0.48 40.39 18.06
CA ALA A 819 -1.53 40.20 19.05
C ALA A 819 -2.46 41.43 19.18
N GLU A 820 -1.94 42.65 18.98
CA GLU A 820 -2.76 43.87 18.86
C GLU A 820 -3.67 43.81 17.64
N VAL A 821 -3.14 43.43 16.46
CA VAL A 821 -3.94 43.23 15.25
C VAL A 821 -5.03 42.18 15.46
N MET A 822 -4.69 41.04 16.10
CA MET A 822 -5.69 40.01 16.43
C MET A 822 -6.78 40.54 17.35
N LEU A 823 -6.44 41.38 18.34
CA LEU A 823 -7.41 41.98 19.26
C LEU A 823 -8.36 42.94 18.54
N ASP A 824 -7.84 43.77 17.63
CA ASP A 824 -8.65 44.71 16.85
C ASP A 824 -9.61 43.98 15.89
N ILE A 825 -9.14 42.91 15.23
CA ILE A 825 -9.99 42.05 14.42
C ILE A 825 -11.07 41.38 15.28
N ALA A 826 -10.71 40.81 16.44
CA ALA A 826 -11.65 40.17 17.35
C ALA A 826 -12.74 41.12 17.85
N ARG A 827 -12.37 42.36 18.19
CA ARG A 827 -13.31 43.43 18.60
C ARG A 827 -14.25 43.83 17.48
N SER A 828 -13.72 44.09 16.28
CA SER A 828 -14.55 44.51 15.12
C SER A 828 -15.59 43.45 14.74
N ARG A 829 -15.27 42.17 14.95
CA ARG A 829 -16.14 41.03 14.64
C ARG A 829 -17.04 40.59 15.80
N ASN A 830 -16.81 41.13 17.00
CA ASN A 830 -17.47 40.73 18.25
C ASN A 830 -17.39 39.20 18.49
N ASP A 831 -16.20 38.63 18.30
CA ASP A 831 -15.93 37.19 18.46
C ASP A 831 -15.31 36.90 19.84
N PRO A 832 -16.06 36.30 20.79
CA PRO A 832 -15.57 36.04 22.14
C PRO A 832 -14.37 35.08 22.20
N ALA A 833 -14.33 34.07 21.33
CA ALA A 833 -13.22 33.10 21.31
C ALA A 833 -11.93 33.76 20.81
N ALA A 834 -12.04 34.58 19.76
CA ALA A 834 -10.92 35.38 19.28
C ALA A 834 -10.43 36.39 20.33
N LEU A 835 -11.33 37.04 21.07
CA LEU A 835 -10.97 37.97 22.14
C LEU A 835 -10.15 37.29 23.23
N VAL A 836 -10.58 36.11 23.68
CA VAL A 836 -9.86 35.31 24.69
C VAL A 836 -8.44 35.00 24.23
N VAL A 837 -8.27 34.51 22.99
CA VAL A 837 -6.95 34.17 22.43
C VAL A 837 -6.06 35.42 22.30
N SER A 838 -6.60 36.55 21.83
CA SER A 838 -5.84 37.79 21.68
C SER A 838 -5.39 38.38 23.03
N HIS A 839 -6.27 38.33 24.05
CA HIS A 839 -5.92 38.75 25.42
C HIS A 839 -4.84 37.86 26.03
N LEU A 840 -4.92 36.54 25.85
CA LEU A 840 -3.89 35.61 26.27
C LEU A 840 -2.55 35.90 25.59
N ALA A 841 -2.58 36.11 24.28
CA ALA A 841 -1.40 36.42 23.48
C ALA A 841 -0.68 37.68 23.96
N LEU A 842 -1.43 38.78 24.16
CA LEU A 842 -0.89 40.02 24.71
C LEU A 842 -0.36 39.85 26.13
N GLY A 843 -1.10 39.16 27.00
CA GLY A 843 -0.68 38.90 28.37
C GLY A 843 0.68 38.18 28.46
N ARG A 844 0.85 37.11 27.68
CA ARG A 844 2.11 36.33 27.61
C ARG A 844 3.29 37.16 27.08
N THR A 845 3.06 37.93 26.02
CA THR A 845 4.11 38.75 25.41
C THR A 845 4.52 39.91 26.31
N LEU A 846 3.55 40.61 26.90
CA LEU A 846 3.81 41.72 27.83
C LEU A 846 4.54 41.24 29.09
N TRP A 847 4.19 40.05 29.60
CA TRP A 847 4.95 39.43 30.69
C TRP A 847 6.40 39.20 30.29
N SER A 848 6.65 38.61 29.11
CA SER A 848 8.00 38.34 28.58
C SER A 848 8.83 39.62 28.40
N GLN A 849 8.18 40.72 28.00
CA GLN A 849 8.78 42.07 27.92
C GLN A 849 8.96 42.76 29.29
N GLY A 850 8.59 42.11 30.40
CA GLY A 850 8.69 42.69 31.75
C GLY A 850 7.62 43.75 32.08
N ARG A 851 6.58 43.91 31.25
CA ARG A 851 5.47 44.88 31.46
C ARG A 851 4.34 44.26 32.28
N LEU A 852 4.64 43.93 33.54
CA LEU A 852 3.80 43.07 34.39
C LEU A 852 2.38 43.60 34.65
N ALA A 853 2.21 44.91 34.88
CA ALA A 853 0.89 45.50 35.12
C ALA A 853 -0.02 45.38 33.90
N ALA A 854 0.49 45.72 32.71
CA ALA A 854 -0.27 45.59 31.47
C ALA A 854 -0.57 44.11 31.14
N ALA A 855 0.37 43.20 31.44
CA ALA A 855 0.14 41.77 31.29
C ALA A 855 -1.03 41.28 32.17
N ARG A 856 -1.09 41.72 33.44
CA ARG A 856 -2.20 41.42 34.35
C ARG A 856 -3.54 41.88 33.77
N ASP A 857 -3.61 43.14 33.34
CA ASP A 857 -4.85 43.73 32.82
C ASP A 857 -5.42 42.92 31.64
N HIS A 858 -4.56 42.50 30.69
CA HIS A 858 -5.01 41.70 29.56
C HIS A 858 -5.46 40.30 29.96
N LEU A 859 -4.75 39.63 30.87
CA LEU A 859 -5.10 38.28 31.33
C LEU A 859 -6.40 38.27 32.14
N GLU A 860 -6.62 39.27 33.00
CA GLU A 860 -7.87 39.44 33.75
C GLU A 860 -9.05 39.72 32.79
N GLN A 861 -8.86 40.58 31.79
CA GLN A 861 -9.88 40.82 30.74
C GLN A 861 -10.19 39.53 29.97
N GLY A 862 -9.16 38.77 29.57
CA GLY A 862 -9.34 37.46 28.92
C GLY A 862 -10.14 36.49 29.78
N LEU A 863 -9.88 36.44 31.09
CA LEU A 863 -10.58 35.55 32.02
C LEU A 863 -12.06 35.93 32.20
N GLN A 864 -12.39 37.23 32.13
CA GLN A 864 -13.77 37.71 32.17
C GLN A 864 -14.58 37.27 30.94
N VAL A 865 -13.96 37.26 29.76
CA VAL A 865 -14.64 36.84 28.51
C VAL A 865 -14.55 35.34 28.24
N ALA A 866 -13.76 34.57 28.98
CA ALA A 866 -13.59 33.13 28.79
C ALA A 866 -14.78 32.27 29.28
N ALA A 867 -15.56 32.74 30.26
CA ALA A 867 -16.64 31.98 30.89
C ALA A 867 -17.72 31.38 29.94
N PRO A 868 -18.11 32.02 28.81
CA PRO A 868 -19.07 31.46 27.85
C PRO A 868 -18.45 30.61 26.73
N VAL A 869 -17.11 30.53 26.64
CA VAL A 869 -16.39 29.95 25.47
C VAL A 869 -15.92 28.51 25.73
N ASP A 870 -16.02 28.01 26.96
CA ASP A 870 -15.60 26.65 27.33
C ASP A 870 -16.46 25.57 26.62
N GLY A 871 -16.00 25.16 25.43
CA GLY A 871 -16.51 24.06 24.61
C GLY A 871 -15.51 22.90 24.48
N ARG A 872 -15.66 22.04 23.46
CA ARG A 872 -14.81 20.86 23.16
C ARG A 872 -13.39 21.21 22.66
N GLU A 873 -12.76 22.24 23.20
CA GLU A 873 -11.37 22.61 22.87
C GLU A 873 -10.37 21.70 23.61
N HIS A 874 -9.21 21.44 23.00
CA HIS A 874 -8.23 20.46 23.52
C HIS A 874 -7.54 20.96 24.78
N LEU A 875 -7.41 22.29 24.89
CA LEU A 875 -6.91 23.01 26.03
C LEU A 875 -7.85 24.20 26.25
N PRO A 876 -8.70 24.16 27.28
CA PRO A 876 -9.59 25.27 27.59
C PRO A 876 -8.78 26.57 27.76
N PRO A 877 -9.06 27.63 26.98
CA PRO A 877 -8.30 28.89 27.02
C PRO A 877 -8.26 29.50 28.43
N ARG A 878 -9.30 29.25 29.22
CA ARG A 878 -9.39 29.61 30.63
C ARG A 878 -8.23 29.06 31.47
N ILE A 879 -7.86 27.78 31.28
CA ILE A 879 -6.77 27.14 32.04
C ILE A 879 -5.44 27.83 31.74
N VAL A 880 -5.19 28.17 30.47
CA VAL A 880 -3.96 28.84 30.05
C VAL A 880 -3.90 30.26 30.60
N LEU A 881 -5.02 30.99 30.57
CA LEU A 881 -5.13 32.32 31.17
C LEU A 881 -4.84 32.29 32.68
N GLN A 882 -5.42 31.34 33.42
CA GLN A 882 -5.16 31.18 34.86
C GLN A 882 -3.68 30.90 35.14
N LEU A 883 -3.06 30.01 34.36
CA LEU A 883 -1.65 29.66 34.48
C LEU A 883 -0.75 30.87 34.25
N GLN A 884 -0.98 31.61 33.17
CA GLN A 884 -0.19 32.79 32.83
C GLN A 884 -0.41 33.93 33.83
N LEU A 885 -1.64 34.10 34.33
CA LEU A 885 -1.95 35.08 35.37
C LEU A 885 -1.25 34.72 36.69
N ALA A 886 -1.18 33.44 37.05
CA ALA A 886 -0.43 32.99 38.22
C ALA A 886 1.07 33.35 38.13
N ALA A 887 1.68 33.25 36.95
CA ALA A 887 3.07 33.67 36.72
C ALA A 887 3.25 35.20 36.89
N VAL A 888 2.33 36.00 36.37
CA VAL A 888 2.33 37.47 36.52
C VAL A 888 2.13 37.87 37.98
N LEU A 889 1.15 37.31 38.68
CA LEU A 889 0.87 37.62 40.09
C LEU A 889 2.02 37.22 41.01
N THR A 890 2.67 36.08 40.73
CA THR A 890 3.91 35.68 41.41
C THR A 890 5.00 36.75 41.25
N SER A 891 5.14 37.31 40.04
CA SER A 891 6.14 38.35 39.74
C SER A 891 5.83 39.69 40.43
N LEU A 892 4.55 39.96 40.70
CA LEU A 892 4.02 41.14 41.40
C LEU A 892 3.98 40.98 42.93
N ASP A 893 4.44 39.84 43.48
CA ASP A 893 4.43 39.53 44.93
C ASP A 893 3.01 39.40 45.53
N GLU A 894 2.09 38.83 44.74
CA GLU A 894 0.81 38.28 45.21
C GLU A 894 0.83 36.73 45.15
N PRO A 895 1.72 36.07 45.90
CA PRO A 895 2.02 34.64 45.72
C PRO A 895 0.88 33.72 46.12
N ASP A 896 0.04 34.11 47.09
CA ASP A 896 -1.06 33.27 47.58
C ASP A 896 -2.18 33.18 46.54
N THR A 897 -2.61 34.32 46.00
CA THR A 897 -3.55 34.38 44.87
C THR A 897 -3.03 33.62 43.66
N GLY A 898 -1.72 33.75 43.37
CA GLY A 898 -1.07 32.99 42.30
C GLY A 898 -1.12 31.47 42.51
N ILE A 899 -0.84 30.99 43.73
CA ILE A 899 -0.93 29.56 44.08
C ILE A 899 -2.37 29.06 43.96
N GLU A 900 -3.35 29.81 44.44
CA GLU A 900 -4.75 29.42 44.36
C GLU A 900 -5.22 29.27 42.90
N LEU A 901 -4.82 30.21 42.03
CA LEU A 901 -5.08 30.14 40.60
C LEU A 901 -4.39 28.96 39.94
N LEU A 902 -3.13 28.69 40.30
CA LEU A 902 -2.38 27.54 39.80
C LEU A 902 -3.07 26.22 40.18
N ALA A 903 -3.48 26.10 41.45
CA ALA A 903 -4.19 24.93 41.96
C ALA A 903 -5.57 24.76 41.29
N ALA A 904 -6.26 25.86 40.98
CA ALA A 904 -7.50 25.82 40.21
C ALA A 904 -7.26 25.32 38.78
N ALA A 905 -6.27 25.87 38.07
CA ALA A 905 -5.91 25.44 36.72
C ALA A 905 -5.56 23.94 36.67
N VAL A 906 -4.76 23.46 37.62
CA VAL A 906 -4.42 22.03 37.72
C VAL A 906 -5.67 21.18 37.97
N ARG A 907 -6.54 21.56 38.93
CA ARG A 907 -7.80 20.83 39.17
C ARG A 907 -8.71 20.78 37.95
N ASP A 908 -8.83 21.88 37.23
CA ASP A 908 -9.66 21.97 36.03
C ASP A 908 -9.07 21.13 34.88
N SER A 909 -7.74 21.14 34.73
CA SER A 909 -7.04 20.36 33.70
C SER A 909 -7.20 18.85 33.87
N ARG A 910 -7.34 18.34 35.11
CA ARG A 910 -7.52 16.90 35.41
C ARG A 910 -8.78 16.30 34.78
N ARG A 911 -9.74 17.14 34.35
CA ARG A 911 -10.95 16.72 33.62
C ARG A 911 -10.78 16.77 32.09
N GLY A 912 -9.66 17.31 31.61
CA GLY A 912 -9.33 17.45 30.19
C GLY A 912 -8.40 16.35 29.66
N THR A 913 -7.86 16.57 28.47
CA THR A 913 -6.96 15.62 27.78
C THR A 913 -5.62 15.43 28.53
N PRO A 914 -4.93 14.28 28.40
CA PRO A 914 -3.61 14.08 28.99
C PRO A 914 -2.59 15.16 28.59
N PHE A 915 -2.70 15.69 27.36
CA PHE A 915 -1.88 16.81 26.93
C PHE A 915 -2.20 18.10 27.67
N ALA A 916 -3.48 18.45 27.84
CA ALA A 916 -3.87 19.63 28.61
C ALA A 916 -3.38 19.55 30.05
N GLN A 917 -3.44 18.35 30.65
CA GLN A 917 -2.87 18.07 31.97
C GLN A 917 -1.36 18.29 31.96
N ALA A 918 -0.62 17.61 31.07
CA ALA A 918 0.83 17.73 30.99
C ALA A 918 1.30 19.17 30.78
N LEU A 919 0.65 19.93 29.89
CA LEU A 919 0.98 21.33 29.65
C LEU A 919 0.71 22.22 30.88
N THR A 920 -0.41 22.00 31.56
CA THR A 920 -0.76 22.75 32.78
C THR A 920 0.25 22.47 33.90
N LEU A 921 0.65 21.20 34.07
CA LEU A 921 1.66 20.78 35.04
C LEU A 921 3.05 21.31 34.68
N THR A 922 3.43 21.36 33.40
CA THR A 922 4.66 22.04 32.97
C THR A 922 4.65 23.51 33.36
N GLY A 923 3.53 24.20 33.15
CA GLY A 923 3.33 25.56 33.62
C GLY A 923 3.48 25.69 35.14
N ALA A 924 2.89 24.78 35.90
CA ALA A 924 3.01 24.73 37.35
C ALA A 924 4.45 24.53 37.83
N ALA A 925 5.21 23.67 37.14
CA ALA A 925 6.63 23.47 37.38
C ALA A 925 7.44 24.75 37.11
N LEU A 926 7.19 25.44 36.00
CA LEU A 926 7.83 26.71 35.64
C LEU A 926 7.59 27.79 36.71
N VAL A 927 6.33 28.01 37.10
CA VAL A 927 5.99 29.00 38.14
C VAL A 927 6.64 28.65 39.49
N SER A 928 6.68 27.36 39.85
CA SER A 928 7.34 26.89 41.08
C SER A 928 8.86 27.12 41.02
N ALA A 929 9.50 26.89 39.86
CA ALA A 929 10.91 27.19 39.65
C ALA A 929 11.20 28.70 39.74
N MET A 930 10.35 29.55 39.15
CA MET A 930 10.45 31.02 39.31
C MET A 930 10.38 31.45 40.78
N ARG A 931 9.56 30.76 41.58
CA ARG A 931 9.44 30.97 43.03
C ARG A 931 10.63 30.44 43.84
N ARG A 932 11.55 29.69 43.21
CA ARG A 932 12.64 28.96 43.87
C ARG A 932 12.12 27.98 44.91
N ASP A 933 11.13 27.17 44.52
CA ASP A 933 10.60 26.05 45.29
C ASP A 933 10.95 24.73 44.58
N PRO A 934 12.18 24.19 44.75
CA PRO A 934 12.62 22.96 44.09
C PRO A 934 11.72 21.75 44.39
N PRO A 935 11.22 21.53 45.64
CA PRO A 935 10.33 20.41 45.92
C PRO A 935 9.04 20.45 45.12
N ALA A 936 8.37 21.61 45.06
CA ALA A 936 7.14 21.76 44.29
C ALA A 936 7.40 21.66 42.78
N ALA A 937 8.48 22.29 42.29
CA ALA A 937 8.88 22.23 40.89
C ALA A 937 9.18 20.79 40.43
N ARG A 938 9.88 20.01 41.25
CA ARG A 938 10.18 18.60 41.02
C ARG A 938 8.91 17.76 40.98
N ALA A 939 7.99 17.96 41.91
CA ALA A 939 6.73 17.21 41.97
C ALA A 939 5.92 17.38 40.67
N TRP A 940 5.70 18.63 40.24
CA TRP A 940 4.96 18.91 39.01
C TRP A 940 5.68 18.41 37.76
N ALA A 941 7.00 18.64 37.66
CA ALA A 941 7.78 18.20 36.51
C ALA A 941 7.83 16.66 36.39
N THR A 942 7.89 15.94 37.51
CA THR A 942 7.85 14.47 37.52
C THR A 942 6.49 13.96 37.02
N GLU A 943 5.38 14.49 37.55
CA GLU A 943 4.02 14.13 37.09
C GLU A 943 3.83 14.44 35.59
N THR A 944 4.36 15.56 35.10
CA THR A 944 4.38 15.84 33.64
C THR A 944 5.13 14.75 32.90
N LEU A 945 6.35 14.40 33.31
CA LEU A 945 7.19 13.46 32.56
C LEU A 945 6.62 12.03 32.58
N GLU A 946 5.96 11.63 33.66
CA GLU A 946 5.21 10.36 33.73
C GLU A 946 4.05 10.35 32.73
N LEU A 947 3.29 11.44 32.62
CA LEU A 947 2.23 11.57 31.61
C LEU A 947 2.81 11.58 30.19
N VAL A 948 3.92 12.28 29.99
CA VAL A 948 4.64 12.33 28.70
C VAL A 948 5.11 10.96 28.29
N GLU A 949 5.68 10.18 29.20
CA GLU A 949 6.16 8.83 28.92
C GLU A 949 4.99 7.88 28.63
N HIS A 950 3.95 7.92 29.48
CA HIS A 950 2.80 7.04 29.37
C HIS A 950 1.98 7.28 28.08
N TRP A 951 1.78 8.55 27.72
CA TRP A 951 0.97 8.94 26.56
C TRP A 951 1.80 9.29 25.32
N ASN A 952 3.13 9.18 25.43
CA ASN A 952 4.11 9.61 24.44
C ASN A 952 3.86 11.05 23.96
N LEU A 953 4.05 12.05 24.82
CA LEU A 953 3.78 13.47 24.49
C LEU A 953 5.08 14.28 24.45
N PRO A 954 5.80 14.39 23.33
CA PRO A 954 7.12 15.02 23.27
C PRO A 954 7.10 16.53 23.55
N TRP A 955 5.99 17.24 23.25
CA TRP A 955 5.96 18.71 23.36
C TRP A 955 5.97 19.24 24.81
N PRO A 956 5.15 18.73 25.76
CA PRO A 956 5.19 19.20 27.16
C PRO A 956 6.48 18.85 27.93
N ALA A 957 7.31 17.96 27.38
CA ALA A 957 8.50 17.41 28.04
C ALA A 957 9.65 18.42 28.19
N GLY A 958 9.83 19.33 27.22
CA GLY A 958 11.03 20.14 27.08
C GLY A 958 11.39 20.91 28.36
N TYR A 959 10.55 21.85 28.77
CA TYR A 959 10.80 22.66 29.96
C TYR A 959 10.52 21.94 31.28
N ALA A 960 9.66 20.92 31.30
CA ALA A 960 9.49 20.09 32.49
C ALA A 960 10.79 19.35 32.85
N ALA A 961 11.48 18.78 31.85
CA ALA A 961 12.76 18.10 32.07
C ALA A 961 13.89 19.06 32.47
N VAL A 962 13.91 20.28 31.91
CA VAL A 962 14.81 21.36 32.35
C VAL A 962 14.56 21.69 33.83
N VAL A 963 13.31 21.90 34.24
CA VAL A 963 12.97 22.23 35.62
C VAL A 963 13.28 21.07 36.58
N LEU A 964 12.98 19.83 36.20
CA LEU A 964 13.30 18.64 37.00
C LEU A 964 14.81 18.52 37.24
N SER A 965 15.60 18.63 36.17
CA SER A 965 17.06 18.51 36.26
C SER A 965 17.66 19.66 37.10
N TRP A 966 17.13 20.87 36.99
CA TRP A 966 17.54 21.97 37.87
C TRP A 966 17.22 21.68 39.34
N ALA A 967 16.00 21.22 39.65
CA ALA A 967 15.61 20.90 41.02
C ALA A 967 16.50 19.80 41.62
N GLN A 968 16.80 18.74 40.86
CA GLN A 968 17.72 17.66 41.28
C GLN A 968 19.14 18.17 41.55
N ALA A 969 19.66 19.07 40.70
CA ALA A 969 20.99 19.63 40.85
C ALA A 969 21.11 20.51 42.11
N VAL A 970 20.07 21.27 42.45
CA VAL A 970 20.05 22.15 43.63
C VAL A 970 19.78 21.36 44.92
N GLU A 971 19.00 20.26 44.86
CA GLU A 971 18.64 19.44 46.03
C GLU A 971 19.72 18.42 46.44
N GLY A 972 20.66 18.03 45.55
CA GLY A 972 21.83 17.23 45.97
C GLY A 972 22.45 16.24 45.00
N ASP A 973 22.01 16.15 43.73
CA ASP A 973 22.64 15.28 42.72
C ASP A 973 23.14 16.07 41.48
N PRO A 974 24.12 16.98 41.63
CA PRO A 974 24.58 17.84 40.54
C PRO A 974 25.34 17.09 39.44
N ALA A 975 26.00 15.98 39.77
CA ALA A 975 26.87 15.25 38.85
C ALA A 975 26.11 14.61 37.67
N THR A 976 24.91 14.10 37.92
CA THR A 976 24.03 13.54 36.88
C THR A 976 23.12 14.61 36.28
N ALA A 977 22.64 15.54 37.11
CA ALA A 977 21.62 16.49 36.73
C ALA A 977 22.11 17.63 35.84
N ILE A 978 23.34 18.13 36.02
CA ILE A 978 23.90 19.22 35.19
C ILE A 978 24.06 18.80 33.71
N PRO A 979 24.67 17.63 33.38
CA PRO A 979 24.71 17.15 32.01
C PRO A 979 23.32 16.94 31.41
N ALA A 980 22.37 16.38 32.18
CA ALA A 980 20.99 16.17 31.74
C ALA A 980 20.31 17.51 31.41
N LEU A 981 20.38 18.49 32.32
CA LEU A 981 19.85 19.84 32.16
C LEU A 981 20.37 20.50 30.88
N ARG A 982 21.68 20.44 30.63
CA ARG A 982 22.30 20.96 29.41
C ARG A 982 21.75 20.27 28.15
N GLY A 983 21.61 18.94 28.19
CA GLY A 983 21.06 18.16 27.07
C GLY A 983 19.58 18.44 26.80
N HIS A 984 18.76 18.66 27.83
CA HIS A 984 17.37 19.07 27.68
C HIS A 984 17.24 20.46 27.06
N LEU A 985 18.05 21.43 27.53
CA LEU A 985 18.03 22.79 26.99
C LEU A 985 18.46 22.83 25.52
N ALA A 986 19.53 22.10 25.16
CA ALA A 986 19.99 22.00 23.76
C ALA A 986 18.93 21.38 22.83
N ARG A 987 18.15 20.40 23.31
CA ARG A 987 17.04 19.82 22.53
C ARG A 987 15.90 20.82 22.31
N THR A 988 15.56 21.60 23.33
CA THR A 988 14.55 22.68 23.20
C THR A 988 14.98 23.71 22.16
N GLU A 989 16.27 24.08 22.14
CA GLU A 989 16.82 25.02 21.15
C GLU A 989 16.85 24.46 19.73
N ALA A 990 17.14 23.17 19.55
CA ALA A 990 17.24 22.54 18.24
C ALA A 990 15.92 22.64 17.43
N GLY A 991 14.77 22.74 18.11
CA GLY A 991 13.45 22.98 17.50
C GLY A 991 13.17 24.45 17.13
N GLY A 992 14.18 25.32 17.16
CA GLY A 992 14.04 26.75 16.83
C GLY A 992 13.42 27.60 17.94
N THR A 993 13.03 27.02 19.08
CA THR A 993 12.50 27.76 20.23
C THR A 993 13.64 28.52 20.91
N GLN A 994 13.51 29.84 20.98
CA GLN A 994 14.40 30.74 21.73
C GLN A 994 13.73 31.29 22.99
N HIS A 995 12.40 31.21 23.07
CA HIS A 995 11.64 31.62 24.24
C HIS A 995 12.06 30.86 25.51
N LEU A 996 12.34 31.58 26.60
CA LEU A 996 12.79 31.06 27.91
C LEU A 996 14.15 30.35 27.93
N VAL A 997 14.88 30.33 26.82
CA VAL A 997 16.18 29.67 26.80
C VAL A 997 17.20 30.42 27.64
N GLY A 998 17.16 31.76 27.62
CA GLY A 998 17.97 32.59 28.52
C GLY A 998 17.68 32.31 30.00
N TRP A 999 16.42 32.05 30.34
CA TRP A 999 16.02 31.64 31.69
C TRP A 999 16.56 30.25 32.05
N GLY A 1000 16.46 29.28 31.13
CA GLY A 1000 17.04 27.94 31.30
C GLY A 1000 18.55 27.95 31.51
N LEU A 1001 19.29 28.82 30.81
CA LEU A 1001 20.72 29.06 31.04
C LEU A 1001 20.97 29.63 32.45
N GLY A 1002 20.08 30.49 32.95
CA GLY A 1002 20.11 30.98 34.33
C GLY A 1002 19.94 29.85 35.36
N LEU A 1003 19.01 28.92 35.13
CA LEU A 1003 18.85 27.73 35.97
C LEU A 1003 20.09 26.83 35.94
N LEU A 1004 20.69 26.61 34.76
CA LEU A 1004 21.92 25.84 34.62
C LEU A 1004 23.11 26.53 35.31
N ALA A 1005 23.20 27.87 35.23
CA ALA A 1005 24.20 28.63 35.95
C ALA A 1005 24.03 28.52 37.47
N GLU A 1006 22.81 28.55 37.97
CA GLU A 1006 22.52 28.31 39.38
C GLU A 1006 22.93 26.90 39.83
N ALA A 1007 22.65 25.88 39.01
CA ALA A 1007 23.08 24.51 39.30
C ALA A 1007 24.62 24.41 39.40
N HIS A 1008 25.35 25.02 38.47
CA HIS A 1008 26.82 25.10 38.54
C HIS A 1008 27.31 25.87 39.76
N LEU A 1009 26.62 26.95 40.16
CA LEU A 1009 26.96 27.70 41.35
C LEU A 1009 26.79 26.87 42.62
N CYS A 1010 25.72 26.06 42.71
CA CYS A 1010 25.51 25.10 43.80
C CYS A 1010 26.57 23.99 43.82
N ASN A 1011 27.07 23.60 42.64
CA ASN A 1011 28.18 22.66 42.48
C ASN A 1011 29.59 23.28 42.67
N HIS A 1012 29.67 24.52 43.17
CA HIS A 1012 30.93 25.25 43.38
C HIS A 1012 31.76 25.51 42.09
N GLU A 1013 31.10 25.70 40.95
CA GLU A 1013 31.71 26.00 39.64
C GLU A 1013 31.35 27.43 39.15
N PRO A 1014 31.79 28.50 39.86
CA PRO A 1014 31.36 29.87 39.59
C PRO A 1014 31.84 30.43 38.25
N LEU A 1015 32.94 29.91 37.68
CA LEU A 1015 33.44 30.32 36.37
C LEU A 1015 32.50 29.85 35.25
N GLU A 1016 32.01 28.62 35.33
CA GLU A 1016 31.08 28.08 34.34
C GLU A 1016 29.71 28.75 34.47
N ALA A 1017 29.26 29.01 35.70
CA ALA A 1017 28.07 29.81 35.96
C ALA A 1017 28.16 31.21 35.32
N LEU A 1018 29.30 31.91 35.45
CA LEU A 1018 29.49 33.22 34.82
C LEU A 1018 29.44 33.15 33.29
N ARG A 1019 30.06 32.14 32.68
CA ARG A 1019 30.05 31.94 31.23
C ARG A 1019 28.61 31.77 30.71
N LEU A 1020 27.83 30.93 31.39
CA LEU A 1020 26.41 30.71 31.06
C LEU A 1020 25.55 31.97 31.26
N LEU A 1021 25.84 32.78 32.28
CA LEU A 1021 25.13 34.04 32.53
C LEU A 1021 25.51 35.13 31.52
N ASP A 1022 26.75 35.17 31.04
CA ASP A 1022 27.15 36.01 29.90
C ASP A 1022 26.34 35.65 28.65
N ASP A 1023 26.26 34.35 28.33
CA ASP A 1023 25.46 33.84 27.22
C ASP A 1023 23.97 34.18 27.38
N ALA A 1024 23.42 34.02 28.59
CA ALA A 1024 22.02 34.32 28.90
C ALA A 1024 21.70 35.83 28.75
N LEU A 1025 22.53 36.71 29.31
CA LEU A 1025 22.36 38.17 29.21
C LEU A 1025 22.53 38.67 27.77
N ALA A 1026 23.45 38.09 26.99
CA ALA A 1026 23.60 38.38 25.57
C ALA A 1026 22.35 37.99 24.77
N ARG A 1027 21.64 36.94 25.17
CA ARG A 1027 20.34 36.57 24.57
C ARG A 1027 19.25 37.56 24.94
N VAL A 1028 19.11 37.91 26.23
CA VAL A 1028 18.16 38.94 26.67
C VAL A 1028 18.32 40.23 25.88
N ALA A 1029 19.56 40.69 25.68
CA ALA A 1029 19.84 41.88 24.88
C ALA A 1029 19.42 41.76 23.40
N ARG A 1030 19.39 40.56 22.83
CA ARG A 1030 18.96 40.31 21.44
C ARG A 1030 17.46 40.09 21.31
N THR A 1031 16.82 39.41 22.27
CA THR A 1031 15.41 39.00 22.18
C THR A 1031 14.46 39.96 22.88
N GLY A 1032 14.95 40.78 23.81
CA GLY A 1032 14.10 41.63 24.64
C GLY A 1032 13.27 40.84 25.67
N GLU A 1033 13.69 39.62 26.03
CA GLU A 1033 13.08 38.85 27.13
C GLU A 1033 13.53 39.37 28.49
N LEU A 1034 12.83 40.39 28.98
CA LEU A 1034 13.22 41.07 30.20
C LEU A 1034 12.71 40.35 31.46
N SER A 1035 11.67 39.52 31.39
CA SER A 1035 10.93 38.98 32.55
C SER A 1035 11.78 38.33 33.65
N TYR A 1036 13.00 37.86 33.33
CA TYR A 1036 13.95 37.24 34.27
C TYR A 1036 15.34 37.91 34.30
N GLU A 1037 15.55 39.03 33.61
CA GLU A 1037 16.88 39.70 33.51
C GLU A 1037 17.45 40.10 34.89
N SER A 1038 16.61 40.62 35.78
CA SER A 1038 17.01 40.97 37.15
C SER A 1038 17.64 39.78 37.88
N GLU A 1039 17.06 38.59 37.71
CA GLU A 1039 17.54 37.37 38.35
C GLU A 1039 18.89 36.91 37.78
N LEU A 1040 19.12 37.04 36.47
CA LEU A 1040 20.41 36.74 35.85
C LEU A 1040 21.51 37.65 36.41
N HIS A 1041 21.24 38.94 36.56
CA HIS A 1041 22.17 39.87 37.19
C HIS A 1041 22.44 39.55 38.67
N ARG A 1042 21.42 39.08 39.41
CA ARG A 1042 21.57 38.62 40.79
C ARG A 1042 22.45 37.37 40.89
N LEU A 1043 22.21 36.37 40.05
CA LEU A 1043 23.03 35.15 39.95
C LEU A 1043 24.47 35.46 39.53
N ARG A 1044 24.66 36.45 38.65
CA ARG A 1044 26.00 36.93 38.27
C ARG A 1044 26.75 37.49 39.46
N ALA A 1045 26.09 38.29 40.28
CA ALA A 1045 26.70 38.83 41.49
C ALA A 1045 27.11 37.73 42.47
N LEU A 1046 26.24 36.74 42.70
CA LEU A 1046 26.56 35.59 43.55
C LEU A 1046 27.77 34.81 43.01
N SER A 1047 27.82 34.58 41.69
CA SER A 1047 28.92 33.88 41.04
C SER A 1047 30.25 34.64 41.15
N LEU A 1048 30.23 35.98 41.02
CA LEU A 1048 31.40 36.85 41.20
C LEU A 1048 31.94 36.85 42.63
N VAL A 1049 31.06 36.70 43.62
CA VAL A 1049 31.43 36.57 45.04
C VAL A 1049 32.00 35.19 45.34
N ALA A 1050 31.52 34.15 44.68
CA ALA A 1050 32.00 32.77 44.86
C ALA A 1050 33.35 32.49 44.18
N LEU A 1051 33.86 33.39 43.33
CA LEU A 1051 35.18 33.25 42.69
C LEU A 1051 36.33 33.23 43.72
N THR A 1052 37.44 32.60 43.33
CA THR A 1052 38.70 32.67 44.06
C THR A 1052 39.81 33.21 43.15
N PRO A 1053 40.27 34.48 43.32
CA PRO A 1053 39.79 35.47 44.29
C PRO A 1053 38.42 36.09 43.91
N PRO A 1054 37.63 36.55 44.90
CA PRO A 1054 36.30 37.13 44.66
C PRO A 1054 36.39 38.51 43.98
N ARG A 1055 35.34 38.91 43.25
CA ARG A 1055 35.24 40.20 42.52
C ARG A 1055 34.10 41.09 43.06
N PRO A 1056 34.26 41.68 44.26
CA PRO A 1056 33.15 42.34 44.97
C PRO A 1056 32.63 43.62 44.30
N GLU A 1057 33.47 44.38 43.60
CA GLU A 1057 33.02 45.59 42.90
C GLU A 1057 32.10 45.25 41.73
N GLN A 1058 32.52 44.30 40.89
CA GLN A 1058 31.69 43.79 39.79
C GLN A 1058 30.39 43.15 40.31
N ALA A 1059 30.43 42.48 41.47
CA ALA A 1059 29.23 41.92 42.10
C ALA A 1059 28.25 43.01 42.54
N ARG A 1060 28.73 44.12 43.11
CA ARG A 1060 27.88 45.28 43.47
C ARG A 1060 27.26 45.92 42.24
N ASP A 1061 28.00 46.05 41.14
CA ASP A 1061 27.47 46.61 39.90
C ASP A 1061 26.39 45.70 39.29
N ALA A 1062 26.61 44.39 39.28
CA ALA A 1062 25.61 43.42 38.88
C ALA A 1062 24.33 43.51 39.74
N LEU A 1063 24.46 43.65 41.07
CA LEU A 1063 23.31 43.83 41.97
C LEU A 1063 22.57 45.16 41.77
N ARG A 1064 23.29 46.25 41.50
CA ARG A 1064 22.67 47.54 41.15
C ARG A 1064 21.84 47.41 39.88
N ARG A 1065 22.35 46.69 38.86
CA ARG A 1065 21.60 46.38 37.64
C ARG A 1065 20.38 45.51 37.94
N ALA A 1066 20.52 44.46 38.76
CA ALA A 1066 19.39 43.63 39.18
C ALA A 1066 18.26 44.44 39.83
N VAL A 1067 18.59 45.35 40.76
CA VAL A 1067 17.62 46.24 41.43
C VAL A 1067 16.97 47.22 40.45
N ALA A 1068 17.77 47.82 39.55
CA ALA A 1068 17.25 48.77 38.56
C ALA A 1068 16.23 48.09 37.63
N VAL A 1069 16.61 46.94 37.05
CA VAL A 1069 15.75 46.15 36.16
C VAL A 1069 14.47 45.71 36.86
N ALA A 1070 14.54 45.21 38.10
CA ALA A 1070 13.34 44.80 38.85
C ALA A 1070 12.37 45.97 39.09
N ARG A 1071 12.89 47.19 39.32
CA ARG A 1071 12.06 48.40 39.48
C ARG A 1071 11.40 48.81 38.17
N GLU A 1072 12.15 48.77 37.06
CA GLU A 1072 11.62 49.09 35.72
C GLU A 1072 10.49 48.15 35.33
N GLN A 1073 10.59 46.87 35.72
CA GLN A 1073 9.56 45.85 35.48
C GLN A 1073 8.37 45.95 36.43
N GLY A 1074 8.51 46.68 37.55
CA GLY A 1074 7.55 46.65 38.65
C GLY A 1074 7.49 45.29 39.37
N SER A 1075 8.53 44.45 39.27
CA SER A 1075 8.55 43.14 39.94
C SER A 1075 8.95 43.29 41.40
N VAL A 1076 7.97 43.17 42.30
CA VAL A 1076 8.19 43.23 43.75
C VAL A 1076 8.99 42.00 44.23
N MET A 1077 8.70 40.81 43.68
CA MET A 1077 9.42 39.57 44.02
C MET A 1077 10.92 39.67 43.70
N LEU A 1078 11.27 40.04 42.47
CA LEU A 1078 12.67 40.13 42.04
C LEU A 1078 13.40 41.28 42.75
N LEU A 1079 12.72 42.40 43.00
CA LEU A 1079 13.27 43.52 43.75
C LEU A 1079 13.64 43.10 45.18
N ARG A 1080 12.74 42.41 45.88
CA ARG A 1080 13.00 41.89 47.24
C ARG A 1080 14.24 40.99 47.25
N ARG A 1081 14.32 40.00 46.35
CA ARG A 1081 15.45 39.07 46.25
C ARG A 1081 16.77 39.77 45.97
N ALA A 1082 16.79 40.74 45.06
CA ALA A 1082 17.98 41.51 44.73
C ALA A 1082 18.46 42.34 45.94
N LEU A 1083 17.54 42.98 46.68
CA LEU A 1083 17.85 43.74 47.89
C LEU A 1083 18.35 42.87 49.05
N GLU A 1084 17.75 41.69 49.26
CA GLU A 1084 18.22 40.71 50.24
C GLU A 1084 19.65 40.24 49.91
N THR A 1085 19.91 39.96 48.62
CA THR A 1085 21.26 39.58 48.16
C THR A 1085 22.26 40.73 48.34
N CYS A 1086 21.87 41.98 48.08
CA CYS A 1086 22.69 43.16 48.40
C CYS A 1086 23.09 43.20 49.87
N ALA A 1087 22.15 42.93 50.79
CA ALA A 1087 22.40 42.94 52.22
C ALA A 1087 23.36 41.82 52.65
N ALA A 1088 23.31 40.67 51.99
CA ALA A 1088 24.18 39.52 52.27
C ALA A 1088 25.61 39.69 51.71
N VAL A 1089 25.76 40.28 50.52
CA VAL A 1089 27.05 40.40 49.80
C VAL A 1089 27.85 41.64 50.21
N VAL A 1090 27.20 42.71 50.68
CA VAL A 1090 27.86 43.95 51.11
C VAL A 1090 27.89 44.00 52.65
N PRO A 1091 28.99 43.63 53.32
CA PRO A 1091 29.10 43.84 54.76
C PRO A 1091 29.03 45.34 55.05
N ARG A 1092 28.20 45.72 56.05
CA ARG A 1092 28.16 47.09 56.58
C ARG A 1092 29.57 47.51 56.96
N GLY A 1093 30.11 48.50 56.26
CA GLY A 1093 31.42 49.07 56.60
C GLY A 1093 31.40 49.56 58.04
N HIS A 1094 32.32 49.05 58.86
CA HIS A 1094 32.69 49.68 60.11
C HIS A 1094 33.32 51.04 59.81
N SER A 1095 32.57 52.12 59.98
CA SER A 1095 33.16 53.43 60.23
C SER A 1095 33.47 53.55 61.72
N GLY A 1096 34.63 53.04 62.12
CA GLY A 1096 35.25 53.40 63.39
C GLY A 1096 35.70 54.85 63.33
N SER A 1097 35.00 55.71 64.07
CA SER A 1097 35.50 57.03 64.48
C SER A 1097 35.63 57.00 65.99
N CYS A 1098 36.82 56.66 66.47
CA CYS A 1098 37.22 56.94 67.84
C CYS A 1098 37.49 58.44 67.96
N ASP A 1099 36.53 59.20 68.49
CA ASP A 1099 36.82 60.49 69.10
C ASP A 1099 36.93 60.32 70.62
N HIS A 1100 38.16 60.37 71.09
CA HIS A 1100 38.52 60.58 72.49
C HIS A 1100 38.17 62.01 72.90
N PRO A 1101 37.51 62.25 74.05
CA PRO A 1101 37.71 63.46 74.81
C PRO A 1101 38.62 63.16 76.01
N GLY A 1102 39.82 63.72 76.00
CA GLY A 1102 40.68 63.79 77.18
C GLY A 1102 40.13 64.81 78.21
N PRO A 1103 40.39 64.64 79.52
CA PRO A 1103 39.76 65.42 80.58
C PRO A 1103 40.61 66.61 81.02
N ARG A 1104 40.02 67.76 81.37
CA ARG A 1104 40.51 68.79 82.31
C ARG A 1104 39.39 69.79 82.68
N PRO A 1105 39.53 70.49 83.81
CA PRO A 1105 39.61 70.04 85.20
C PRO A 1105 38.24 69.99 85.90
#